data_AF-A0A4R5A9W5-F1
#
_entry.id   AF-A0A4R5A9W5-F1
#
_cell.length_a   1.000
_cell.length_b   1.000
_cell.length_c   1.000
_cell.angle_alpha   90.00
_cell.angle_beta   90.00
_cell.angle_gamma   90.00
#
_symmetry.space_group_name_H-M   'P 1'
#
loop_
_entity.id
_entity.type
_entity.pdbx_description
1 polymer ?
#
loop_
_entity_poly.entity_id
_entity_poly.type
_entity_poly.pdbx_seq_one_letter_code
_entity_poly.pdbx_strand_id
1 'polypeptide(L)'
;MLPKILPALVHPARRSPGSTPAHTSGDSTSRVSGEAPGRTTGHERLLAGVEHATGIPVDAATATRLGAIPETDPNAVAAALTGVLPGRFAVTGTLDRRLLFAERASQASGWTIADLSGQEHLTRSWPQWAQDRIQIATPQTWLSAGEVSEEAAQRLLRPRVLLAALYHPEWFPLPRFPLAISDLARAARSTLIGQVTLMDMQLGATLDDIRAAVDDLAPDVVGVSATFGQHDLMIELLDDLFGSPRPPLVLAGGSLTARNEGLLLKRYPDLMVARGAGEPTIADVLSHFHGDLERDQIRGIGYTGAARGGGLMIARPATRGEQSTLVRPLPSAALRTATLPNRAVTEILPELDLLDATFDHHGVAQLETSRGCTSACSFCPRSHKGKWAPGGAQDLDWILDAMRTVFDRHPGISRTLYLVDEEIIGRGDDAVPRIRAIAAALQAAGLSWESSCRIDQVVRPDRDRDWHLERAQLWRDLVEQGLRRMLFGVESGVSSILERFNKDTTSDQNALAIRTLSALGVPTRYTYITFDHLMDADELAATHAFQGRTDLLLRPLPHLSVEEIIDGIDDPQFVAAHQTGRAFYTGISYMLVSMECLSGAAYTRAVQARGLTRTARPSMGRVDAEFADWRIGACSHHAQLWIDRSFALDYTAKSLEKILNGQPRDLLHQARVTIRHAAYVVLTEMLALIDRYSAQSAGRTEALRLKGNLQAVLDGELAELTTRMATVVNAALPALPDDAQALLKAEYERWRQPQPWRLINAAEACGT
;
A
#
# COMPACT_ATOMS: atom_id res chain seq x y z
N MET A 1 -13.04 13.02 -1.00
CA MET A 1 -11.80 12.60 -1.71
C MET A 1 -11.63 11.12 -1.53
N LEU A 2 -11.10 10.39 -2.52
CA LEU A 2 -10.77 8.96 -2.37
C LEU A 2 -9.30 8.73 -2.72
N PRO A 3 -8.38 8.77 -1.73
CA PRO A 3 -6.98 8.41 -1.97
C PRO A 3 -6.93 6.97 -2.45
N LYS A 4 -6.19 6.73 -3.55
CA LYS A 4 -6.23 5.47 -4.33
C LYS A 4 -6.23 4.22 -3.44
N ILE A 5 -7.37 3.54 -3.41
CA ILE A 5 -7.58 2.37 -2.55
C ILE A 5 -6.99 1.13 -3.22
N LEU A 6 -5.70 0.92 -3.00
CA LEU A 6 -5.11 -0.42 -3.07
C LEU A 6 -5.69 -1.28 -1.91
N PRO A 7 -5.87 -2.60 -2.10
CA PRO A 7 -6.99 -3.30 -1.44
C PRO A 7 -6.68 -3.98 -0.11
N ALA A 8 -7.76 -4.26 0.64
CA ALA A 8 -7.71 -4.82 2.00
C ALA A 8 -9.03 -5.53 2.48
N LEU A 9 -9.08 -6.89 2.55
CA LEU A 9 -9.80 -7.92 3.38
C LEU A 9 -11.35 -7.76 3.74
N VAL A 10 -12.29 -8.75 3.85
CA VAL A 10 -12.26 -10.25 3.87
C VAL A 10 -13.60 -11.07 3.84
N HIS A 11 -13.52 -12.42 3.73
CA HIS A 11 -14.54 -13.53 3.86
C HIS A 11 -14.47 -14.31 5.23
N PRO A 12 -14.83 -15.60 5.43
CA PRO A 12 -15.91 -16.48 4.92
C PRO A 12 -16.83 -17.05 6.05
N ALA A 13 -17.74 -18.00 5.74
CA ALA A 13 -17.90 -19.34 6.39
C ALA A 13 -19.36 -19.87 6.61
N ARG A 14 -19.44 -21.19 6.93
CA ARG A 14 -20.52 -21.96 7.65
C ARG A 14 -21.56 -22.73 6.77
N ARG A 15 -22.05 -23.94 7.12
CA ARG A 15 -21.75 -24.92 8.23
C ARG A 15 -22.47 -26.30 8.07
N SER A 16 -22.18 -27.23 9.01
CA SER A 16 -23.11 -28.14 9.75
C SER A 16 -23.67 -29.43 9.09
N PRO A 17 -24.16 -30.44 9.89
CA PRO A 17 -23.75 -30.85 11.26
C PRO A 17 -23.73 -32.38 11.57
N GLY A 18 -22.93 -32.76 12.58
CA GLY A 18 -23.44 -33.49 13.77
C GLY A 18 -23.57 -35.03 13.79
N SER A 19 -22.83 -35.68 14.69
CA SER A 19 -23.35 -36.71 15.63
C SER A 19 -22.33 -37.05 16.73
N THR A 20 -22.80 -37.28 17.95
CA THR A 20 -22.06 -37.83 19.11
C THR A 20 -22.45 -39.32 19.27
N PRO A 21 -21.63 -40.22 19.87
CA PRO A 21 -21.57 -40.26 21.35
C PRO A 21 -20.29 -40.86 22.01
N ALA A 22 -20.32 -40.82 23.35
CA ALA A 22 -19.74 -41.79 24.30
C ALA A 22 -18.23 -41.74 24.69
N HIS A 23 -18.02 -42.03 25.97
CA HIS A 23 -16.75 -42.06 26.71
C HIS A 23 -15.85 -43.25 26.38
N THR A 24 -14.53 -43.05 26.56
CA THR A 24 -13.72 -43.91 27.47
C THR A 24 -12.59 -43.08 28.10
N SER A 25 -12.30 -43.31 29.38
CA SER A 25 -11.10 -42.83 30.08
C SER A 25 -9.89 -43.72 29.74
N GLY A 26 -8.71 -43.15 29.49
CA GLY A 26 -7.55 -43.93 29.05
C GLY A 26 -6.19 -43.25 29.16
N ASP A 27 -5.68 -43.20 30.40
CA ASP A 27 -4.26 -43.18 30.80
C ASP A 27 -3.34 -42.01 30.38
N SER A 28 -2.28 -41.81 31.18
CA SER A 28 -1.29 -40.74 31.05
C SER A 28 0.12 -41.30 30.86
N THR A 29 0.69 -41.17 29.67
CA THR A 29 2.12 -41.48 29.42
C THR A 29 2.83 -40.32 28.74
N SER A 30 3.94 -39.89 29.35
CA SER A 30 4.82 -38.85 28.83
C SER A 30 5.38 -39.21 27.47
N ARG A 31 5.21 -38.34 26.47
CA ARG A 31 6.07 -38.33 25.28
C ARG A 31 7.10 -37.21 25.41
N VAL A 32 8.35 -37.63 25.52
CA VAL A 32 9.53 -36.76 25.56
C VAL A 32 9.57 -35.88 24.31
N SER A 33 9.96 -34.62 24.49
CA SER A 33 10.26 -33.69 23.41
C SER A 33 11.39 -34.22 22.53
N GLY A 34 11.06 -34.66 21.32
CA GLY A 34 12.04 -35.01 20.30
C GLY A 34 12.65 -33.75 19.69
N GLU A 35 13.56 -33.11 20.43
CA GLU A 35 14.34 -31.98 19.91
C GLU A 35 15.23 -32.46 18.75
N ALA A 36 15.12 -31.78 17.60
CA ALA A 36 16.13 -31.91 16.55
C ALA A 36 17.46 -31.30 17.06
N PRO A 37 18.63 -31.82 16.65
CA PRO A 37 19.92 -31.32 17.13
C PRO A 37 20.03 -29.80 16.89
N GLY A 38 20.28 -29.07 17.98
CA GLY A 38 20.06 -27.63 18.06
C GLY A 38 20.81 -26.84 17.00
N ARG A 39 20.05 -26.14 16.14
CA ARG A 39 20.60 -25.02 15.37
C ARG A 39 20.76 -23.83 16.30
N THR A 40 21.99 -23.35 16.45
CA THR A 40 22.29 -22.09 17.15
C THR A 40 21.42 -20.96 16.60
N THR A 41 20.85 -20.15 17.48
CA THR A 41 20.05 -18.96 17.16
C THR A 41 20.92 -17.79 16.67
N GLY A 42 20.31 -16.75 16.09
CA GLY A 42 21.02 -15.51 15.77
C GLY A 42 21.46 -14.78 17.05
N HIS A 43 20.63 -14.83 18.09
CA HIS A 43 20.96 -14.34 19.43
C HIS A 43 22.19 -15.04 20.05
N GLU A 44 22.27 -16.37 20.06
CA GLU A 44 23.46 -17.09 20.57
C GLU A 44 24.72 -16.75 19.74
N ARG A 45 24.59 -16.58 18.41
CA ARG A 45 25.69 -16.08 17.57
C ARG A 45 26.08 -14.64 17.89
N LEU A 46 25.13 -13.78 18.23
CA LEU A 46 25.38 -12.42 18.69
C LEU A 46 26.17 -12.42 20.01
N LEU A 47 25.78 -13.24 20.99
CA LEU A 47 26.50 -13.38 22.26
C LEU A 47 27.94 -13.85 22.03
N ALA A 48 28.15 -14.93 21.27
CA ALA A 48 29.49 -15.41 20.95
C ALA A 48 30.32 -14.38 20.14
N GLY A 49 29.68 -13.54 19.32
CA GLY A 49 30.32 -12.38 18.68
C GLY A 49 30.78 -11.30 19.67
N VAL A 50 29.97 -11.02 20.70
CA VAL A 50 30.37 -10.12 21.81
C VAL A 50 31.53 -10.73 22.60
N GLU A 51 31.47 -12.01 22.98
CA GLU A 51 32.56 -12.70 23.72
C GLU A 51 33.89 -12.71 22.95
N HIS A 52 33.84 -12.86 21.61
CA HIS A 52 35.03 -12.78 20.76
C HIS A 52 35.62 -11.36 20.65
N ALA A 53 34.80 -10.32 20.86
CA ALA A 53 35.23 -8.92 20.89
C ALA A 53 35.76 -8.49 22.27
N THR A 54 35.11 -8.89 23.36
CA THR A 54 35.50 -8.55 24.74
C THR A 54 36.63 -9.43 25.27
N GLY A 55 36.71 -10.69 24.82
CA GLY A 55 37.56 -11.73 25.43
C GLY A 55 37.01 -12.27 26.76
N ILE A 56 35.76 -11.95 27.11
CA ILE A 56 35.13 -12.25 28.41
C ILE A 56 33.70 -12.77 28.16
N PRO A 57 33.25 -13.86 28.83
CA PRO A 57 31.88 -14.35 28.72
C PRO A 57 30.83 -13.29 29.04
N VAL A 58 29.71 -13.28 28.31
CA VAL A 58 28.63 -12.31 28.56
C VAL A 58 27.89 -12.66 29.84
N ASP A 59 27.67 -11.67 30.71
CA ASP A 59 26.95 -11.88 31.97
C ASP A 59 25.47 -12.22 31.73
N ALA A 60 24.86 -12.97 32.65
CA ALA A 60 23.49 -13.47 32.49
C ALA A 60 22.43 -12.37 32.34
N ALA A 61 22.63 -11.18 32.92
CA ALA A 61 21.68 -10.07 32.81
C ALA A 61 21.81 -9.36 31.45
N THR A 62 23.01 -9.22 30.92
CA THR A 62 23.25 -8.72 29.55
C THR A 62 22.79 -9.74 28.50
N ALA A 63 23.03 -11.04 28.72
CA ALA A 63 22.54 -12.10 27.84
C ALA A 63 21.00 -12.13 27.79
N THR A 64 20.33 -12.08 28.95
CA THR A 64 18.86 -11.98 29.03
C THR A 64 18.32 -10.72 28.35
N ARG A 65 18.99 -9.56 28.54
CA ARG A 65 18.57 -8.29 27.94
C ARG A 65 18.65 -8.32 26.42
N LEU A 66 19.75 -8.81 25.86
CA LEU A 66 19.93 -8.97 24.42
C LEU A 66 18.96 -10.02 23.85
N GLY A 67 18.68 -11.11 24.58
CA GLY A 67 17.77 -12.17 24.16
C GLY A 67 16.28 -11.81 24.21
N ALA A 68 15.94 -10.68 24.84
CA ALA A 68 14.58 -10.11 24.82
C ALA A 68 14.34 -9.19 23.61
N ILE A 69 15.38 -8.85 22.83
CA ILE A 69 15.28 -7.96 21.67
C ILE A 69 15.08 -8.79 20.40
N PRO A 70 14.06 -8.52 19.57
CA PRO A 70 13.89 -9.19 18.30
C PRO A 70 15.09 -9.01 17.35
N GLU A 71 15.54 -10.10 16.71
CA GLU A 71 16.58 -10.06 15.66
C GLU A 71 16.18 -9.17 14.45
N THR A 72 14.90 -8.82 14.35
CA THR A 72 14.32 -7.89 13.38
C THR A 72 14.64 -6.41 13.65
N ASP A 73 15.00 -6.01 14.88
CA ASP A 73 15.36 -4.63 15.23
C ASP A 73 16.88 -4.48 15.48
N PRO A 74 17.69 -4.14 14.46
CA PRO A 74 19.12 -3.90 14.62
C PRO A 74 19.44 -2.64 15.43
N ASN A 75 18.52 -1.69 15.56
CA ASN A 75 18.75 -0.43 16.26
C ASN A 75 18.62 -0.64 17.79
N ALA A 76 17.61 -1.38 18.25
CA ALA A 76 17.53 -1.82 19.65
C ALA A 76 18.70 -2.73 20.04
N VAL A 77 19.12 -3.65 19.16
CA VAL A 77 20.33 -4.46 19.38
C VAL A 77 21.57 -3.57 19.51
N ALA A 78 21.77 -2.60 18.60
CA ALA A 78 22.91 -1.68 18.68
C ALA A 78 22.89 -0.81 19.96
N ALA A 79 21.72 -0.31 20.36
CA ALA A 79 21.55 0.42 21.62
C ALA A 79 21.91 -0.45 22.83
N ALA A 80 21.48 -1.72 22.87
CA ALA A 80 21.76 -2.64 23.97
C ALA A 80 23.23 -3.12 24.03
N LEU A 81 23.95 -3.10 22.91
CA LEU A 81 25.40 -3.35 22.83
C LEU A 81 26.26 -2.15 23.26
N THR A 82 25.67 -0.95 23.32
CA THR A 82 26.39 0.28 23.70
C THR A 82 26.83 0.19 25.16
N GLY A 83 28.14 0.28 25.40
CA GLY A 83 28.73 0.07 26.73
C GLY A 83 28.96 -1.40 27.11
N VAL A 84 28.58 -2.36 26.26
CA VAL A 84 28.96 -3.77 26.38
C VAL A 84 30.19 -4.06 25.52
N LEU A 85 30.23 -3.51 24.30
CA LEU A 85 31.39 -3.61 23.40
C LEU A 85 32.46 -2.55 23.76
N PRO A 86 33.76 -2.87 23.59
CA PRO A 86 34.87 -2.07 24.15
C PRO A 86 35.29 -0.87 23.30
N GLY A 87 34.72 -0.71 22.10
CA GLY A 87 35.11 0.31 21.12
C GLY A 87 34.00 0.53 20.08
N ARG A 88 34.37 0.94 18.87
CA ARG A 88 33.43 1.17 17.76
C ARG A 88 32.84 -0.16 17.28
N PHE A 89 31.56 -0.13 16.90
CA PHE A 89 30.86 -1.30 16.37
C PHE A 89 29.73 -0.88 15.42
N ALA A 90 29.31 -1.80 14.56
CA ALA A 90 28.17 -1.63 13.66
C ALA A 90 27.39 -2.95 13.56
N VAL A 91 26.06 -2.86 13.71
CA VAL A 91 25.11 -3.94 13.41
C VAL A 91 24.44 -3.56 12.07
N THR A 92 24.82 -4.24 11.00
CA THR A 92 24.50 -3.82 9.61
C THR A 92 24.33 -5.03 8.68
N GLY A 93 24.17 -4.83 7.37
CA GLY A 93 23.70 -5.88 6.45
C GLY A 93 22.19 -6.13 6.59
N THR A 94 21.61 -6.87 5.65
CA THR A 94 20.18 -7.20 5.63
C THR A 94 19.81 -8.24 6.69
N LEU A 95 18.52 -8.38 7.02
CA LEU A 95 18.00 -9.31 8.03
C LEU A 95 18.47 -10.77 7.85
N ASP A 96 18.45 -11.27 6.62
CA ASP A 96 18.87 -12.62 6.21
C ASP A 96 20.39 -12.84 6.25
N ARG A 97 21.19 -11.76 6.29
CA ARG A 97 22.66 -11.76 6.27
C ARG A 97 23.23 -10.67 7.19
N ARG A 98 22.70 -10.56 8.41
CA ARG A 98 23.07 -9.50 9.38
C ARG A 98 24.51 -9.69 9.85
N LEU A 99 25.30 -8.62 9.91
CA LEU A 99 26.68 -8.60 10.39
C LEU A 99 26.78 -7.80 11.70
N LEU A 100 27.58 -8.31 12.63
CA LEU A 100 28.24 -7.52 13.68
C LEU A 100 29.69 -7.28 13.28
N PHE A 101 30.08 -6.01 13.21
CA PHE A 101 31.47 -5.56 13.29
C PHE A 101 31.71 -4.96 14.66
N ALA A 102 32.79 -5.32 15.35
CA ALA A 102 33.17 -4.69 16.62
C ALA A 102 34.69 -4.62 16.79
N GLU A 103 35.21 -3.48 17.24
CA GLU A 103 36.59 -3.38 17.72
C GLU A 103 36.81 -4.30 18.92
N ARG A 104 37.97 -4.95 18.98
CA ARG A 104 38.31 -5.91 20.03
C ARG A 104 39.00 -5.21 21.21
N ALA A 105 38.83 -5.76 22.42
CA ALA A 105 39.45 -5.24 23.62
C ALA A 105 40.99 -5.24 23.51
N SER A 106 41.66 -4.24 24.09
CA SER A 106 43.05 -3.85 23.79
C SER A 106 44.15 -4.93 23.97
N GLN A 107 43.84 -6.09 24.54
CA GLN A 107 44.75 -7.26 24.58
C GLN A 107 44.73 -8.10 23.29
N ALA A 108 43.73 -7.91 22.43
CA ALA A 108 43.60 -8.55 21.13
C ALA A 108 43.36 -7.48 20.05
N SER A 109 44.32 -7.26 19.16
CA SER A 109 44.21 -6.27 18.09
C SER A 109 43.18 -6.67 17.02
N GLY A 110 42.68 -5.67 16.30
CA GLY A 110 41.78 -5.83 15.16
C GLY A 110 40.29 -5.83 15.54
N TRP A 111 39.48 -6.42 14.66
CA TRP A 111 38.03 -6.42 14.72
C TRP A 111 37.47 -7.85 14.84
N THR A 112 36.32 -7.98 15.48
CA THR A 112 35.42 -9.14 15.34
C THR A 112 34.49 -8.89 14.17
N ILE A 113 34.30 -9.90 13.33
CA ILE A 113 33.38 -9.88 12.18
C ILE A 113 32.52 -11.15 12.26
N ALA A 114 31.21 -10.99 12.51
CA ALA A 114 30.28 -12.09 12.75
C ALA A 114 29.03 -11.99 11.86
N ASP A 115 28.77 -12.99 11.01
CA ASP A 115 27.52 -13.13 10.25
C ASP A 115 26.49 -13.87 11.12
N LEU A 116 25.51 -13.11 11.61
CA LEU A 116 24.49 -13.56 12.57
C LEU A 116 23.46 -14.49 11.92
N SER A 117 23.46 -14.65 10.59
CA SER A 117 22.74 -15.75 9.92
C SER A 117 23.40 -17.12 10.15
N GLY A 118 24.68 -17.14 10.54
CA GLY A 118 25.48 -18.37 10.70
C GLY A 118 26.10 -18.90 9.40
N GLN A 119 25.94 -18.17 8.29
CA GLN A 119 26.58 -18.48 7.01
C GLN A 119 28.04 -18.02 7.00
N GLU A 120 28.90 -18.72 6.26
CA GLU A 120 30.32 -18.35 6.11
C GLU A 120 30.48 -16.99 5.40
N HIS A 121 31.45 -16.18 5.82
CA HIS A 121 31.77 -14.89 5.18
C HIS A 121 32.12 -15.01 3.69
N LEU A 122 32.72 -16.15 3.29
CA LEU A 122 33.00 -16.58 1.92
C LEU A 122 31.75 -16.57 1.02
N THR A 123 30.57 -16.90 1.57
CA THR A 123 29.33 -16.98 0.79
C THR A 123 28.68 -15.61 0.55
N ARG A 124 29.19 -14.53 1.15
CA ARG A 124 28.61 -13.20 1.02
C ARG A 124 29.07 -12.52 -0.27
N SER A 125 28.12 -11.93 -1.01
CA SER A 125 28.45 -10.89 -1.99
C SER A 125 28.87 -9.62 -1.26
N TRP A 126 30.18 -9.38 -1.17
CA TRP A 126 30.73 -8.18 -0.53
C TRP A 126 30.64 -6.97 -1.48
N PRO A 127 30.22 -5.78 -0.98
CA PRO A 127 30.15 -4.58 -1.80
C PRO A 127 31.55 -4.14 -2.24
N GLN A 128 31.67 -3.55 -3.44
CA GLN A 128 32.97 -3.27 -4.05
C GLN A 128 33.89 -2.39 -3.19
N TRP A 129 33.34 -1.44 -2.41
CA TRP A 129 34.15 -0.60 -1.53
C TRP A 129 34.85 -1.39 -0.41
N ALA A 130 34.29 -2.53 0.04
CA ALA A 130 34.86 -3.33 1.12
C ALA A 130 36.13 -4.10 0.69
N GLN A 131 36.35 -4.27 -0.62
CA GLN A 131 37.55 -4.89 -1.19
C GLN A 131 38.80 -4.14 -0.73
N ASP A 132 39.84 -4.89 -0.36
CA ASP A 132 41.12 -4.46 0.23
C ASP A 132 41.03 -3.68 1.57
N ARG A 133 39.83 -3.28 2.02
CA ARG A 133 39.59 -2.50 3.25
C ARG A 133 39.05 -3.32 4.42
N ILE A 134 38.41 -4.45 4.16
CA ILE A 134 37.95 -5.42 5.16
C ILE A 134 38.63 -6.75 4.86
N GLN A 135 39.52 -7.18 5.77
CA GLN A 135 40.22 -8.46 5.68
C GLN A 135 39.69 -9.40 6.76
N ILE A 136 39.27 -10.60 6.36
CA ILE A 136 38.65 -11.60 7.23
C ILE A 136 39.64 -12.77 7.36
N ALA A 137 40.09 -13.08 8.58
CA ALA A 137 41.17 -14.06 8.78
C ALA A 137 40.75 -15.50 8.50
N THR A 138 39.48 -15.83 8.75
CA THR A 138 38.86 -17.15 8.49
C THR A 138 37.54 -16.97 7.74
N PRO A 139 37.56 -16.69 6.42
CA PRO A 139 36.33 -16.41 5.68
C PRO A 139 35.41 -17.65 5.55
N GLN A 140 35.91 -18.86 5.81
CA GLN A 140 35.17 -20.12 5.86
C GLN A 140 34.44 -20.34 7.21
N THR A 141 34.31 -19.30 8.04
CA THR A 141 33.52 -19.33 9.28
C THR A 141 32.53 -18.17 9.29
N TRP A 142 31.49 -18.27 10.11
CA TRP A 142 30.54 -17.18 10.35
C TRP A 142 31.08 -16.16 11.36
N LEU A 143 32.01 -16.56 12.24
CA LEU A 143 32.68 -15.73 13.23
C LEU A 143 34.18 -15.71 12.95
N SER A 144 34.77 -14.52 12.82
CA SER A 144 36.18 -14.35 12.50
C SER A 144 36.80 -13.13 13.20
N ALA A 145 38.11 -13.16 13.40
CA ALA A 145 38.91 -11.96 13.58
C ALA A 145 39.22 -11.33 12.21
N GLY A 146 39.48 -10.03 12.17
CA GLY A 146 39.83 -9.35 10.93
C GLY A 146 40.47 -7.99 11.12
N GLU A 147 40.88 -7.39 10.01
CA GLU A 147 41.31 -6.00 9.93
C GLU A 147 40.27 -5.21 9.16
N VAL A 148 39.87 -4.05 9.70
CA VAL A 148 38.97 -3.09 9.07
C VAL A 148 39.72 -1.76 9.06
N SER A 149 39.94 -1.20 7.87
CA SER A 149 40.64 0.08 7.73
C SER A 149 39.82 1.23 8.32
N GLU A 150 40.47 2.35 8.64
CA GLU A 150 39.76 3.53 9.18
C GLU A 150 38.69 4.07 8.19
N GLU A 151 38.94 3.98 6.88
CA GLU A 151 37.93 4.31 5.87
C GLU A 151 36.75 3.32 5.90
N ALA A 152 36.99 2.02 6.09
CA ALA A 152 35.92 1.04 6.24
C ALA A 152 35.14 1.21 7.54
N ALA A 153 35.81 1.52 8.66
CA ALA A 153 35.15 1.86 9.91
C ALA A 153 34.28 3.12 9.76
N GLN A 154 34.78 4.16 9.09
CA GLN A 154 34.00 5.36 8.78
C GLN A 154 32.79 5.03 7.88
N ARG A 155 32.96 4.19 6.85
CA ARG A 155 31.86 3.75 5.97
C ARG A 155 30.81 2.87 6.68
N LEU A 156 31.21 2.02 7.62
CA LEU A 156 30.28 1.21 8.43
C LEU A 156 29.47 2.06 9.44
N LEU A 157 30.01 3.21 9.87
CA LEU A 157 29.43 4.06 10.90
C LEU A 157 28.70 5.30 10.35
N ARG A 158 29.00 5.73 9.12
CA ARG A 158 28.44 6.93 8.48
C ARG A 158 28.05 6.66 7.02
N PRO A 159 26.99 7.28 6.48
CA PRO A 159 26.14 8.28 7.13
C PRO A 159 25.22 7.70 8.22
N ARG A 160 24.80 8.54 9.18
CA ARG A 160 23.60 8.29 9.98
C ARG A 160 22.38 8.66 9.12
N VAL A 161 21.48 7.70 8.91
CA VAL A 161 20.33 7.84 8.02
C VAL A 161 19.04 7.74 8.82
N LEU A 162 18.18 8.75 8.72
CA LEU A 162 16.82 8.71 9.24
C LEU A 162 15.83 8.59 8.08
N LEU A 163 15.03 7.52 8.05
CA LEU A 163 13.94 7.36 7.08
C LEU A 163 12.59 7.54 7.79
N ALA A 164 11.90 8.64 7.50
CA ALA A 164 10.63 9.02 8.12
C ALA A 164 9.46 8.84 7.15
N ALA A 165 8.43 8.10 7.55
CA ALA A 165 7.15 8.00 6.84
C ALA A 165 6.13 8.97 7.47
N LEU A 166 5.62 9.92 6.66
CA LEU A 166 4.70 10.96 7.10
C LEU A 166 3.24 10.51 6.95
N TYR A 167 2.44 10.74 8.00
CA TYR A 167 1.07 10.25 8.09
C TYR A 167 0.17 11.10 9.00
N HIS A 168 -1.10 11.26 8.60
CA HIS A 168 -2.21 11.71 9.43
C HIS A 168 -3.01 10.50 9.98
N PRO A 169 -2.64 9.95 11.16
CA PRO A 169 -3.36 8.81 11.75
C PRO A 169 -4.83 9.14 12.08
N GLU A 170 -5.17 10.41 12.32
CA GLU A 170 -6.52 10.88 12.61
C GLU A 170 -7.49 10.80 11.41
N TRP A 171 -6.96 10.71 10.18
CA TRP A 171 -7.76 10.46 8.97
C TRP A 171 -7.74 8.99 8.53
N PHE A 172 -6.73 8.23 8.93
CA PHE A 172 -6.51 6.84 8.52
C PHE A 172 -6.11 5.93 9.70
N PRO A 173 -6.96 5.75 10.73
CA PRO A 173 -6.60 5.15 12.03
C PRO A 173 -6.39 3.63 12.04
N LEU A 174 -5.84 3.04 10.97
CA LEU A 174 -5.39 1.66 10.95
C LEU A 174 -3.99 1.58 10.32
N PRO A 175 -2.94 1.40 11.15
CA PRO A 175 -1.55 1.28 10.71
C PRO A 175 -1.31 0.09 9.79
N ARG A 176 -0.25 0.19 8.98
CA ARG A 176 0.15 -0.84 8.03
C ARG A 176 1.65 -0.84 7.91
N PHE A 177 2.23 -2.03 7.87
CA PHE A 177 3.67 -2.22 7.83
C PHE A 177 4.33 -1.40 6.69
N PRO A 178 5.24 -0.44 6.99
CA PRO A 178 5.62 0.61 6.06
C PRO A 178 6.73 0.20 5.07
N LEU A 179 6.38 -0.69 4.14
CA LEU A 179 7.24 -1.14 3.02
C LEU A 179 8.04 0.00 2.37
N ALA A 180 7.42 1.16 2.15
CA ALA A 180 8.03 2.31 1.49
C ALA A 180 9.28 2.89 2.19
N ILE A 181 9.54 2.56 3.46
CA ILE A 181 10.81 2.83 4.16
C ILE A 181 11.55 1.53 4.54
N SER A 182 10.85 0.42 4.77
CA SER A 182 11.46 -0.90 5.04
C SER A 182 12.24 -1.48 3.86
N ASP A 183 11.77 -1.30 2.62
CA ASP A 183 12.45 -1.73 1.39
C ASP A 183 13.71 -0.88 1.17
N LEU A 184 13.63 0.41 1.49
CA LEU A 184 14.77 1.34 1.46
C LEU A 184 15.79 1.03 2.55
N ALA A 185 15.34 0.60 3.73
CA ALA A 185 16.21 0.12 4.80
C ALA A 185 17.02 -1.11 4.34
N ARG A 186 16.38 -2.05 3.63
CA ARG A 186 17.06 -3.22 3.05
C ARG A 186 18.12 -2.78 2.03
N ALA A 187 17.72 -1.94 1.08
CA ALA A 187 18.60 -1.43 0.02
C ALA A 187 19.78 -0.59 0.55
N ALA A 188 19.57 0.17 1.62
CA ALA A 188 20.64 0.87 2.31
C ALA A 188 21.59 -0.11 3.01
N ARG A 189 21.05 -1.03 3.82
CA ARG A 189 21.84 -1.99 4.62
C ARG A 189 22.58 -3.01 3.76
N SER A 190 22.09 -3.36 2.56
CA SER A 190 22.81 -4.25 1.64
C SER A 190 24.12 -3.64 1.11
N THR A 191 24.24 -2.31 1.07
CA THR A 191 25.52 -1.64 0.74
C THR A 191 26.60 -1.77 1.83
N LEU A 192 26.22 -2.15 3.05
CA LEU A 192 27.02 -2.05 4.28
C LEU A 192 27.52 -0.63 4.63
N ILE A 193 26.98 0.43 4.00
CA ILE A 193 27.34 1.81 4.29
C ILE A 193 26.35 2.43 5.28
N GLY A 194 26.85 2.96 6.38
CA GLY A 194 26.09 3.74 7.36
C GLY A 194 25.17 2.95 8.29
N GLN A 195 24.39 3.71 9.07
CA GLN A 195 23.43 3.20 10.06
C GLN A 195 22.04 3.79 9.78
N VAL A 196 20.99 2.96 9.83
CA VAL A 196 19.66 3.32 9.33
C VAL A 196 18.59 3.17 10.41
N THR A 197 18.06 4.32 10.86
CA THR A 197 16.92 4.45 11.77
C THR A 197 15.64 4.71 10.98
N LEU A 198 14.54 4.09 11.41
CA LEU A 198 13.22 4.20 10.77
C LEU A 198 12.22 4.84 11.74
N MET A 199 11.35 5.71 11.22
CA MET A 199 10.21 6.28 11.97
C MET A 199 8.97 6.32 11.08
N ASP A 200 7.79 6.06 11.66
CA ASP A 200 6.52 6.08 10.93
C ASP A 200 5.42 6.69 11.82
N MET A 201 4.78 7.74 11.32
CA MET A 201 3.68 8.41 12.03
C MET A 201 2.40 7.56 12.13
N GLN A 202 2.30 6.45 11.40
CA GLN A 202 1.27 5.43 11.68
C GLN A 202 1.45 4.78 13.06
N LEU A 203 2.68 4.74 13.59
CA LEU A 203 3.06 3.99 14.79
C LEU A 203 3.21 4.90 16.02
N GLY A 204 2.40 5.96 16.08
CA GLY A 204 2.33 6.88 17.22
C GLY A 204 3.37 8.01 17.23
N ALA A 205 4.40 7.95 16.38
CA ALA A 205 5.37 9.05 16.24
C ALA A 205 4.70 10.31 15.69
N THR A 206 4.97 11.47 16.30
CA THR A 206 4.53 12.78 15.83
C THR A 206 5.58 13.44 14.95
N LEU A 207 5.23 14.58 14.33
CA LEU A 207 6.21 15.41 13.63
C LEU A 207 7.27 15.98 14.61
N ASP A 208 6.88 16.24 15.85
CA ASP A 208 7.80 16.74 16.89
C ASP A 208 8.76 15.65 17.38
N ASP A 209 8.34 14.38 17.40
CA ASP A 209 9.26 13.26 17.66
C ASP A 209 10.28 13.10 16.51
N ILE A 210 9.86 13.32 15.25
CA ILE A 210 10.78 13.32 14.09
C ILE A 210 11.76 14.49 14.18
N ARG A 211 11.32 15.67 14.60
CA ARG A 211 12.21 16.83 14.87
C ARG A 211 13.23 16.51 15.97
N ALA A 212 12.77 16.00 17.12
CA ALA A 212 13.65 15.60 18.21
C ALA A 212 14.66 14.53 17.77
N ALA A 213 14.24 13.55 16.96
CA ALA A 213 15.14 12.56 16.37
C ALA A 213 16.15 13.17 15.39
N VAL A 214 15.82 14.24 14.66
CA VAL A 214 16.79 14.97 13.84
C VAL A 214 17.83 15.68 14.70
N ASP A 215 17.42 16.31 15.82
CA ASP A 215 18.36 16.98 16.73
C ASP A 215 19.25 15.98 17.51
N ASP A 216 18.66 14.93 18.10
CA ASP A 216 19.38 13.93 18.90
C ASP A 216 20.25 12.98 18.06
N LEU A 217 19.78 12.57 16.88
CA LEU A 217 20.56 11.70 15.99
C LEU A 217 21.51 12.49 15.09
N ALA A 218 21.33 13.81 14.92
CA ALA A 218 22.08 14.66 13.99
C ALA A 218 22.39 13.93 12.65
N PRO A 219 21.36 13.43 11.94
CA PRO A 219 21.55 12.54 10.81
C PRO A 219 22.26 13.26 9.67
N ASP A 220 23.07 12.51 8.91
CA ASP A 220 23.72 13.02 7.70
C ASP A 220 22.75 13.02 6.51
N VAL A 221 21.80 12.06 6.50
CA VAL A 221 20.82 11.84 5.43
C VAL A 221 19.43 11.71 6.04
N VAL A 222 18.46 12.48 5.53
CA VAL A 222 17.04 12.36 5.91
C VAL A 222 16.20 11.99 4.70
N GLY A 223 15.66 10.78 4.71
CA GLY A 223 14.70 10.29 3.73
C GLY A 223 13.27 10.57 4.18
N VAL A 224 12.53 11.39 3.43
CA VAL A 224 11.14 11.75 3.74
C VAL A 224 10.20 11.01 2.78
N SER A 225 9.41 10.08 3.30
CA SER A 225 8.42 9.31 2.52
C SER A 225 7.03 9.92 2.66
N ALA A 226 6.53 10.56 1.59
CA ALA A 226 5.26 11.28 1.58
C ALA A 226 4.28 10.73 0.51
N THR A 227 3.06 10.40 0.95
CA THR A 227 1.97 9.94 0.09
C THR A 227 0.88 11.02 -0.07
N PHE A 228 -0.30 10.67 -0.60
CA PHE A 228 -1.36 11.67 -0.83
C PHE A 228 -1.89 12.25 0.49
N GLY A 229 -2.14 13.57 0.53
CA GLY A 229 -2.68 14.24 1.70
C GLY A 229 -1.69 14.33 2.87
N GLN A 230 -0.37 14.33 2.59
CA GLN A 230 0.71 14.49 3.58
C GLN A 230 1.60 15.70 3.19
N HIS A 231 0.99 16.76 2.64
CA HIS A 231 1.74 17.83 1.97
C HIS A 231 2.22 18.91 2.93
N ASP A 232 1.33 19.33 3.81
CA ASP A 232 1.55 20.12 5.01
C ASP A 232 2.65 19.54 5.88
N LEU A 233 2.50 18.31 6.39
CA LEU A 233 3.54 17.64 7.21
C LEU A 233 4.91 17.62 6.51
N MET A 234 4.93 17.38 5.20
CA MET A 234 6.16 17.39 4.40
C MET A 234 6.75 18.79 4.25
N ILE A 235 5.93 19.83 4.00
CA ILE A 235 6.42 21.20 3.87
C ILE A 235 6.94 21.72 5.21
N GLU A 236 6.27 21.39 6.31
CA GLU A 236 6.68 21.78 7.65
C GLU A 236 8.04 21.15 8.01
N LEU A 237 8.20 19.83 7.84
CA LEU A 237 9.47 19.14 8.05
C LEU A 237 10.59 19.65 7.13
N LEU A 238 10.29 19.92 5.86
CA LEU A 238 11.29 20.43 4.91
C LEU A 238 11.71 21.88 5.22
N ASP A 239 10.81 22.72 5.73
CA ASP A 239 11.14 24.07 6.18
C ASP A 239 12.12 24.02 7.37
N ASP A 240 11.91 23.12 8.33
CA ASP A 240 12.83 22.94 9.47
C ASP A 240 14.19 22.39 9.03
N LEU A 241 14.20 21.31 8.23
CA LEU A 241 15.41 20.65 7.75
C LEU A 241 16.31 21.61 6.95
N PHE A 242 15.72 22.44 6.07
CA PHE A 242 16.45 23.45 5.30
C PHE A 242 16.63 24.79 6.04
N GLY A 243 15.95 25.00 7.16
CA GLY A 243 16.17 26.12 8.09
C GLY A 243 17.37 25.90 9.03
N SER A 244 17.81 24.66 9.22
CA SER A 244 19.01 24.31 10.00
C SER A 244 20.28 25.01 9.48
N PRO A 245 21.17 25.51 10.36
CA PRO A 245 22.47 26.07 9.96
C PRO A 245 23.40 25.08 9.24
N ARG A 246 23.13 23.77 9.36
CA ARG A 246 23.79 22.68 8.63
C ARG A 246 22.70 21.66 8.24
N PRO A 247 22.01 21.85 7.11
CA PRO A 247 20.98 20.93 6.67
C PRO A 247 21.59 19.57 6.30
N PRO A 248 20.92 18.44 6.61
CA PRO A 248 21.33 17.13 6.12
C PRO A 248 21.07 16.98 4.62
N LEU A 249 21.58 15.90 4.00
CA LEU A 249 21.17 15.53 2.65
C LEU A 249 19.72 15.03 2.69
N VAL A 250 18.79 15.80 2.13
CA VAL A 250 17.36 15.45 2.13
C VAL A 250 16.94 14.75 0.82
N LEU A 251 16.30 13.59 0.96
CA LEU A 251 15.72 12.79 -0.13
C LEU A 251 14.21 12.63 0.06
N ALA A 252 13.39 13.30 -0.75
CA ALA A 252 11.93 13.22 -0.70
C ALA A 252 11.39 12.14 -1.67
N GLY A 253 10.90 11.03 -1.12
CA GLY A 253 10.32 9.90 -1.84
C GLY A 253 8.81 9.72 -1.66
N GLY A 254 8.23 8.82 -2.44
CA GLY A 254 6.79 8.53 -2.42
C GLY A 254 6.02 9.23 -3.54
N SER A 255 4.76 8.82 -3.73
CA SER A 255 4.04 9.21 -4.96
C SER A 255 3.64 10.69 -5.02
N LEU A 256 3.55 11.38 -3.88
CA LEU A 256 3.24 12.82 -3.86
C LEU A 256 4.47 13.66 -4.28
N THR A 257 5.66 13.33 -3.77
CA THR A 257 6.90 14.06 -4.07
C THR A 257 7.20 14.03 -5.56
N ALA A 258 7.10 12.86 -6.19
CA ALA A 258 7.28 12.67 -7.63
C ALA A 258 6.25 13.39 -8.52
N ARG A 259 5.10 13.84 -7.98
CA ARG A 259 4.14 14.71 -8.70
C ARG A 259 4.39 16.19 -8.45
N ASN A 260 4.91 16.53 -7.27
CA ASN A 260 5.19 17.89 -6.83
C ASN A 260 6.65 18.32 -7.05
N GLU A 261 7.49 17.52 -7.71
CA GLU A 261 8.90 17.80 -8.05
C GLU A 261 9.15 19.29 -8.40
N GLY A 262 8.41 19.82 -9.38
CA GLY A 262 8.58 21.20 -9.84
C GLY A 262 8.09 22.31 -8.90
N LEU A 263 7.33 21.96 -7.85
CA LEU A 263 6.97 22.84 -6.73
C LEU A 263 8.04 22.77 -5.64
N LEU A 264 8.40 21.54 -5.23
CA LEU A 264 9.35 21.28 -4.16
C LEU A 264 10.74 21.83 -4.50
N LEU A 265 11.28 21.53 -5.69
CA LEU A 265 12.57 22.06 -6.16
C LEU A 265 12.58 23.59 -6.40
N LYS A 266 11.41 24.24 -6.39
CA LYS A 266 11.32 25.72 -6.45
C LYS A 266 11.44 26.34 -5.05
N ARG A 267 11.01 25.63 -3.99
CA ARG A 267 11.09 26.07 -2.59
C ARG A 267 12.40 25.64 -1.92
N TYR A 268 12.86 24.42 -2.22
CA TYR A 268 14.06 23.80 -1.67
C TYR A 268 15.00 23.40 -2.82
N PRO A 269 15.93 24.28 -3.26
CA PRO A 269 16.74 24.04 -4.44
C PRO A 269 17.65 22.80 -4.37
N ASP A 270 18.13 22.47 -3.17
CA ASP A 270 19.09 21.37 -2.93
C ASP A 270 18.44 20.04 -2.55
N LEU A 271 17.11 19.99 -2.49
CA LEU A 271 16.35 18.76 -2.27
C LEU A 271 16.56 17.76 -3.43
N MET A 272 16.74 16.48 -3.09
CA MET A 272 16.65 15.37 -4.05
C MET A 272 15.23 14.78 -4.01
N VAL A 273 14.58 14.63 -5.16
CA VAL A 273 13.23 14.05 -5.27
C VAL A 273 13.29 12.71 -5.99
N ALA A 274 12.95 11.60 -5.33
CA ALA A 274 12.97 10.28 -5.96
C ALA A 274 11.77 10.11 -6.93
N ARG A 275 12.04 9.67 -8.16
CA ARG A 275 11.05 9.62 -9.26
C ARG A 275 10.39 8.25 -9.48
N GLY A 276 10.76 7.22 -8.70
CA GLY A 276 10.31 5.84 -8.89
C GLY A 276 10.70 4.94 -7.72
N ALA A 277 11.05 3.69 -8.01
CA ALA A 277 11.59 2.74 -7.03
C ALA A 277 12.89 3.29 -6.40
N GLY A 278 12.92 3.36 -5.06
CA GLY A 278 13.92 4.14 -4.32
C GLY A 278 15.17 3.37 -3.91
N GLU A 279 15.19 2.05 -4.04
CA GLU A 279 16.28 1.17 -3.63
C GLU A 279 17.62 1.50 -4.30
N PRO A 280 17.70 1.64 -5.66
CA PRO A 280 18.92 2.13 -6.30
C PRO A 280 19.22 3.60 -5.95
N THR A 281 18.21 4.38 -5.55
CA THR A 281 18.36 5.81 -5.24
C THR A 281 19.06 5.99 -3.89
N ILE A 282 18.63 5.26 -2.85
CA ILE A 282 19.23 5.35 -1.52
C ILE A 282 20.65 4.80 -1.53
N ALA A 283 20.92 3.66 -2.19
CA ALA A 283 22.26 3.10 -2.32
C ALA A 283 23.25 4.07 -3.01
N ASP A 284 22.80 4.79 -4.04
CA ASP A 284 23.61 5.82 -4.70
C ASP A 284 23.81 7.06 -3.81
N VAL A 285 22.81 7.47 -3.03
CA VAL A 285 22.91 8.58 -2.06
C VAL A 285 23.93 8.28 -0.95
N LEU A 286 23.99 7.04 -0.44
CA LEU A 286 25.00 6.63 0.54
C LEU A 286 26.42 6.68 -0.04
N SER A 287 26.56 6.33 -1.32
CA SER A 287 27.84 6.37 -2.04
C SER A 287 28.26 7.82 -2.39
N HIS A 288 27.28 8.67 -2.76
CA HIS A 288 27.48 10.10 -2.98
C HIS A 288 27.92 10.84 -1.70
N PHE A 289 27.41 10.46 -0.53
CA PHE A 289 27.83 11.01 0.76
C PHE A 289 29.34 10.80 1.04
N HIS A 290 29.91 9.66 0.60
CA HIS A 290 31.36 9.40 0.70
C HIS A 290 32.17 9.94 -0.50
N GLY A 291 31.52 10.57 -1.48
CA GLY A 291 32.17 11.11 -2.69
C GLY A 291 32.48 10.08 -3.77
N ASP A 292 31.95 8.85 -3.69
CA ASP A 292 32.16 7.80 -4.70
C ASP A 292 31.34 8.04 -5.99
N LEU A 293 30.30 8.87 -5.90
CA LEU A 293 29.37 9.22 -6.99
C LEU A 293 29.06 10.71 -6.99
N GLU A 294 28.93 11.30 -8.17
CA GLU A 294 28.46 12.68 -8.36
C GLU A 294 26.93 12.80 -8.31
N ARG A 295 26.41 13.97 -7.95
CA ARG A 295 24.95 14.17 -7.73
C ARG A 295 24.10 13.86 -8.96
N ASP A 296 24.62 14.05 -10.17
CA ASP A 296 23.90 13.76 -11.42
C ASP A 296 24.00 12.29 -11.87
N GLN A 297 24.87 11.51 -11.24
CA GLN A 297 25.01 10.06 -11.44
C GLN A 297 24.01 9.26 -10.60
N ILE A 298 23.53 9.82 -9.47
CA ILE A 298 22.51 9.21 -8.58
C ILE A 298 21.29 8.79 -9.39
N ARG A 299 20.98 7.50 -9.39
CA ARG A 299 19.87 6.95 -10.17
C ARG A 299 18.53 7.47 -9.67
N GLY A 300 17.66 7.82 -10.63
CA GLY A 300 16.23 8.08 -10.37
C GLY A 300 15.84 9.41 -9.71
N ILE A 301 16.75 10.33 -9.38
CA ILE A 301 16.36 11.61 -8.73
C ILE A 301 15.98 12.74 -9.71
N GLY A 302 15.23 13.70 -9.20
CA GLY A 302 15.14 15.07 -9.71
C GLY A 302 15.78 16.04 -8.72
N TYR A 303 16.54 17.01 -9.23
CA TYR A 303 17.22 18.07 -8.47
C TYR A 303 17.26 19.36 -9.31
N THR A 304 17.61 20.49 -8.71
CA THR A 304 17.67 21.78 -9.43
C THR A 304 18.75 21.78 -10.51
N GLY A 305 18.34 21.97 -11.76
CA GLY A 305 19.20 21.88 -12.96
C GLY A 305 19.02 20.59 -13.77
N ALA A 306 18.42 19.54 -13.20
CA ALA A 306 18.04 18.35 -13.94
C ALA A 306 16.92 18.63 -14.96
N ALA A 307 16.85 17.81 -16.01
CA ALA A 307 15.64 17.75 -16.84
C ALA A 307 14.45 17.30 -15.98
N ARG A 308 13.35 18.08 -16.01
CA ARG A 308 12.14 17.80 -15.23
C ARG A 308 11.48 16.47 -15.63
N GLY A 309 11.04 15.71 -14.63
CA GLY A 309 10.34 14.45 -14.80
C GLY A 309 8.83 14.64 -14.71
N GLY A 310 8.08 14.31 -15.78
CA GLY A 310 6.64 14.01 -15.75
C GLY A 310 5.63 15.08 -15.28
N GLY A 311 6.08 16.21 -14.72
CA GLY A 311 5.23 17.26 -14.14
C GLY A 311 4.54 18.15 -15.18
N LEU A 312 3.42 18.76 -14.79
CA LEU A 312 2.60 19.60 -15.67
C LEU A 312 3.36 20.88 -16.08
N MET A 313 3.52 21.09 -17.39
CA MET A 313 3.67 22.46 -17.92
C MET A 313 2.30 23.13 -17.80
N ILE A 314 2.09 23.95 -16.76
CA ILE A 314 0.96 24.89 -16.72
C ILE A 314 1.26 25.99 -17.76
N ALA A 315 0.87 25.74 -19.00
CA ALA A 315 0.84 26.77 -20.02
C ALA A 315 -0.11 27.88 -19.54
N ARG A 316 0.43 29.08 -19.29
CA ARG A 316 -0.38 30.27 -19.04
C ARG A 316 -1.29 30.47 -20.26
N PRO A 317 -2.59 30.80 -20.10
CA PRO A 317 -3.44 31.09 -21.24
C PRO A 317 -2.81 32.19 -22.09
N ALA A 318 -2.52 31.88 -23.36
CA ALA A 318 -1.93 32.86 -24.27
C ALA A 318 -2.95 33.99 -24.50
N THR A 319 -2.66 35.16 -23.94
CA THR A 319 -3.41 36.38 -24.25
C THR A 319 -3.34 36.64 -25.75
N ARG A 320 -4.50 36.79 -26.40
CA ARG A 320 -4.58 36.97 -27.85
C ARG A 320 -3.76 38.19 -28.29
N GLY A 321 -2.89 37.98 -29.28
CA GLY A 321 -2.39 39.05 -30.14
C GLY A 321 -0.95 39.47 -29.90
N GLU A 322 0.00 38.58 -30.22
CA GLU A 322 1.30 39.03 -30.73
C GLU A 322 1.88 37.99 -31.70
N GLN A 323 2.23 38.42 -32.92
CA GLN A 323 2.93 37.57 -33.88
C GLN A 323 4.43 37.74 -33.65
N SER A 324 5.06 36.77 -32.98
CA SER A 324 6.51 36.74 -32.82
C SER A 324 7.08 35.47 -33.46
N THR A 325 7.97 35.67 -34.42
CA THR A 325 8.70 34.61 -35.14
C THR A 325 9.87 34.10 -34.30
N LEU A 326 10.52 33.03 -34.77
CA LEU A 326 11.72 32.40 -34.18
C LEU A 326 11.48 31.64 -32.86
N VAL A 327 11.00 30.40 -32.98
CA VAL A 327 11.26 29.37 -31.96
C VAL A 327 12.77 29.10 -31.94
N ARG A 328 13.50 29.78 -31.04
CA ARG A 328 14.88 29.40 -30.70
C ARG A 328 14.86 28.04 -30.00
N PRO A 329 15.67 27.05 -30.42
CA PRO A 329 15.86 25.85 -29.61
C PRO A 329 16.50 26.25 -28.28
N LEU A 330 15.96 25.73 -27.17
CA LEU A 330 16.50 25.97 -25.83
C LEU A 330 17.86 25.24 -25.69
N PRO A 331 18.94 25.93 -25.30
CA PRO A 331 20.26 25.32 -25.21
C PRO A 331 20.42 24.53 -23.91
N SER A 332 20.19 23.22 -23.97
CA SER A 332 20.92 22.20 -23.20
C SER A 332 20.39 20.80 -23.49
N ALA A 333 21.28 19.82 -23.56
CA ALA A 333 20.93 18.43 -23.29
C ALA A 333 20.73 18.30 -21.77
N ALA A 334 19.58 18.75 -21.28
CA ALA A 334 19.30 18.81 -19.85
C ALA A 334 19.46 17.42 -19.21
N LEU A 335 20.33 17.35 -18.19
CA LEU A 335 20.80 16.08 -17.62
C LEU A 335 19.64 15.26 -17.06
N ARG A 336 19.56 14.00 -17.48
CA ARG A 336 18.67 12.99 -16.91
C ARG A 336 19.51 11.94 -16.22
N THR A 337 19.40 11.89 -14.89
CA THR A 337 19.82 10.74 -14.08
C THR A 337 19.30 9.45 -14.68
N ALA A 338 20.09 8.38 -14.67
CA ALA A 338 19.62 7.08 -15.12
C ALA A 338 18.46 6.58 -14.23
N THR A 339 17.30 6.29 -14.79
CA THR A 339 16.22 5.60 -14.05
C THR A 339 16.34 4.09 -14.26
N LEU A 340 16.61 3.34 -13.20
CA LEU A 340 16.55 1.88 -13.24
C LEU A 340 15.09 1.43 -13.41
N PRO A 341 14.72 0.66 -14.45
CA PRO A 341 13.35 0.16 -14.59
C PRO A 341 13.08 -0.92 -13.54
N ASN A 342 11.88 -0.96 -12.95
CA ASN A 342 11.51 -1.92 -11.89
C ASN A 342 11.83 -3.39 -12.26
N ARG A 343 11.72 -3.77 -13.55
CA ARG A 343 12.11 -5.10 -14.08
C ARG A 343 13.61 -5.47 -14.00
N ALA A 344 14.44 -4.55 -13.51
CA ALA A 344 15.86 -4.73 -13.25
C ALA A 344 16.21 -4.48 -11.76
N VAL A 345 15.18 -4.31 -10.92
CA VAL A 345 15.28 -4.40 -9.46
C VAL A 345 14.93 -5.84 -9.10
N THR A 346 15.93 -6.64 -8.75
CA THR A 346 15.77 -8.07 -8.42
C THR A 346 15.41 -8.34 -6.98
N GLU A 347 15.59 -7.35 -6.10
CA GLU A 347 15.36 -7.43 -4.66
C GLU A 347 14.24 -6.45 -4.28
N ILE A 348 13.11 -6.99 -3.80
CA ILE A 348 11.88 -6.22 -3.47
C ILE A 348 11.37 -6.51 -2.05
N LEU A 349 12.21 -7.09 -1.20
CA LEU A 349 11.83 -7.52 0.15
C LEU A 349 12.12 -6.42 1.18
N PRO A 350 11.34 -6.36 2.28
CA PRO A 350 11.53 -5.39 3.36
C PRO A 350 12.56 -5.85 4.41
N GLU A 351 13.11 -4.90 5.17
CA GLU A 351 13.56 -5.16 6.54
C GLU A 351 12.37 -5.10 7.51
N LEU A 352 12.34 -5.97 8.52
CA LEU A 352 11.16 -6.17 9.38
C LEU A 352 11.12 -5.35 10.68
N ASP A 353 12.00 -4.36 10.87
CA ASP A 353 12.14 -3.55 12.10
C ASP A 353 10.80 -3.12 12.71
N LEU A 354 9.93 -2.56 11.88
CA LEU A 354 8.68 -1.94 12.31
C LEU A 354 7.48 -2.91 12.31
N LEU A 355 7.68 -4.22 12.10
CA LEU A 355 6.57 -5.18 12.03
C LEU A 355 5.98 -5.50 13.41
N ASP A 356 6.81 -5.62 14.46
CA ASP A 356 6.32 -5.74 15.84
C ASP A 356 5.53 -4.50 16.25
N ALA A 357 6.11 -3.31 16.10
CA ALA A 357 5.42 -2.05 16.40
C ALA A 357 4.13 -1.84 15.56
N THR A 358 4.10 -2.34 14.32
CA THR A 358 2.86 -2.38 13.52
C THR A 358 1.78 -3.22 14.20
N PHE A 359 2.13 -4.35 14.80
CA PHE A 359 1.19 -5.22 15.50
C PHE A 359 0.81 -4.73 16.91
N ASP A 360 1.73 -4.10 17.65
CA ASP A 360 1.45 -3.41 18.91
C ASP A 360 0.37 -2.32 18.73
N HIS A 361 0.40 -1.61 17.59
CA HIS A 361 -0.61 -0.62 17.19
C HIS A 361 -1.81 -1.23 16.42
N HIS A 362 -2.06 -2.54 16.56
CA HIS A 362 -3.15 -3.29 15.90
C HIS A 362 -3.23 -3.16 14.36
N GLY A 363 -2.11 -2.80 13.74
CA GLY A 363 -1.96 -2.65 12.31
C GLY A 363 -1.84 -3.98 11.55
N VAL A 364 -1.47 -3.87 10.27
CA VAL A 364 -1.51 -5.01 9.33
C VAL A 364 -0.20 -5.23 8.57
N ALA A 365 0.20 -6.49 8.46
CA ALA A 365 1.37 -6.91 7.68
C ALA A 365 1.14 -6.69 6.17
N GLN A 366 2.16 -6.16 5.49
CA GLN A 366 2.12 -5.91 4.04
C GLN A 366 3.35 -6.55 3.38
N LEU A 367 3.25 -6.90 2.09
CA LEU A 367 4.38 -7.29 1.24
C LEU A 367 4.07 -6.91 -0.23
N GLU A 368 5.08 -6.78 -1.08
CA GLU A 368 4.91 -6.78 -2.55
C GLU A 368 5.51 -8.09 -3.11
N THR A 369 4.76 -8.79 -3.98
CA THR A 369 5.31 -9.95 -4.73
C THR A 369 5.68 -9.61 -6.17
N SER A 370 5.28 -8.43 -6.64
CA SER A 370 5.52 -7.86 -7.95
C SER A 370 5.36 -6.34 -7.89
N ARG A 371 6.07 -5.63 -8.76
CA ARG A 371 6.07 -4.16 -8.80
C ARG A 371 5.56 -3.65 -10.15
N GLY A 372 4.74 -2.62 -10.12
CA GLY A 372 4.12 -2.04 -11.31
C GLY A 372 2.88 -2.80 -11.78
N CYS A 373 2.29 -2.37 -12.89
CA CYS A 373 1.05 -2.92 -13.45
C CYS A 373 1.21 -3.24 -14.95
N THR A 374 0.42 -4.19 -15.45
CA THR A 374 0.44 -4.65 -16.85
C THR A 374 -0.33 -3.73 -17.81
N SER A 375 -1.01 -2.69 -17.30
CA SER A 375 -1.89 -1.80 -18.06
C SER A 375 -1.59 -0.31 -17.88
N ALA A 376 -2.13 0.49 -18.81
CA ALA A 376 -1.98 1.94 -18.85
C ALA A 376 -3.34 2.67 -18.79
N CYS A 377 -4.19 2.30 -17.81
CA CYS A 377 -5.52 2.91 -17.61
C CYS A 377 -5.40 4.43 -17.49
N SER A 378 -6.26 5.18 -18.19
CA SER A 378 -6.02 6.57 -18.55
C SER A 378 -5.99 7.52 -17.33
N PHE A 379 -6.72 7.18 -16.27
CA PHE A 379 -6.72 7.87 -14.98
C PHE A 379 -5.54 7.52 -14.05
N CYS A 380 -4.67 6.57 -14.45
CA CYS A 380 -3.54 6.14 -13.65
C CYS A 380 -2.22 6.73 -14.17
N PRO A 381 -1.65 7.78 -13.53
CA PRO A 381 -0.32 8.26 -13.90
C PRO A 381 0.73 7.19 -13.60
N ARG A 382 1.27 6.55 -14.65
CA ARG A 382 2.23 5.44 -14.57
C ARG A 382 3.70 5.85 -14.36
N SER A 383 4.04 7.13 -14.55
CA SER A 383 5.43 7.61 -14.67
C SER A 383 6.39 7.15 -13.55
N HIS A 384 5.89 7.14 -12.31
CA HIS A 384 6.62 6.80 -11.08
C HIS A 384 6.33 5.37 -10.59
N LYS A 385 5.54 4.59 -11.34
CA LYS A 385 5.09 3.23 -10.98
C LYS A 385 5.64 2.15 -11.90
N GLY A 386 6.46 2.52 -12.88
CA GLY A 386 7.09 1.58 -13.81
C GLY A 386 6.12 0.73 -14.64
N LYS A 387 6.66 -0.34 -15.22
CA LYS A 387 5.94 -1.46 -15.82
C LYS A 387 5.94 -2.64 -14.85
N TRP A 388 4.98 -3.56 -14.99
CA TRP A 388 4.97 -4.81 -14.23
C TRP A 388 6.30 -5.56 -14.29
N ALA A 389 6.72 -6.08 -13.14
CA ALA A 389 7.89 -6.90 -12.93
C ALA A 389 7.59 -7.91 -11.80
N PRO A 390 7.77 -9.23 -12.01
CA PRO A 390 7.61 -10.21 -10.95
C PRO A 390 8.78 -10.14 -9.96
N GLY A 391 8.50 -10.28 -8.67
CA GLY A 391 9.49 -10.78 -7.70
C GLY A 391 9.63 -12.30 -7.77
N GLY A 392 10.74 -12.81 -7.23
CA GLY A 392 11.00 -14.24 -7.13
C GLY A 392 10.12 -14.92 -6.09
N ALA A 393 9.47 -16.03 -6.45
CA ALA A 393 8.69 -16.83 -5.50
C ALA A 393 9.60 -17.60 -4.53
N GLN A 394 10.81 -17.97 -4.97
CA GLN A 394 11.80 -18.68 -4.15
C GLN A 394 12.36 -17.83 -3.00
N ASP A 395 12.24 -16.50 -3.07
CA ASP A 395 12.71 -15.59 -2.03
C ASP A 395 11.63 -15.40 -0.93
N LEU A 396 10.43 -15.95 -1.10
CA LEU A 396 9.34 -15.81 -0.13
C LEU A 396 9.50 -16.71 1.11
N ASP A 397 10.04 -17.92 0.97
CA ASP A 397 10.04 -18.90 2.06
C ASP A 397 10.73 -18.35 3.33
N TRP A 398 11.90 -17.71 3.19
CA TRP A 398 12.65 -17.18 4.33
C TRP A 398 11.99 -15.95 4.97
N ILE A 399 11.43 -15.04 4.16
CA ILE A 399 10.79 -13.82 4.68
C ILE A 399 9.44 -14.13 5.31
N LEU A 400 8.69 -15.11 4.79
CA LEU A 400 7.45 -15.59 5.42
C LEU A 400 7.74 -16.36 6.72
N ASP A 401 8.85 -17.09 6.83
CA ASP A 401 9.32 -17.68 8.09
C ASP A 401 9.73 -16.62 9.13
N ALA A 402 10.40 -15.55 8.69
CA ALA A 402 10.73 -14.41 9.55
C ALA A 402 9.45 -13.68 10.01
N MET A 403 8.52 -13.39 9.10
CA MET A 403 7.22 -12.78 9.42
C MET A 403 6.35 -13.68 10.32
N ARG A 404 6.37 -15.01 10.15
CA ARG A 404 5.75 -15.96 11.10
C ARG A 404 6.30 -15.73 12.50
N THR A 405 7.62 -15.66 12.64
CA THR A 405 8.28 -15.48 13.93
C THR A 405 7.88 -14.15 14.62
N VAL A 406 7.50 -13.13 13.84
CA VAL A 406 6.84 -11.92 14.37
C VAL A 406 5.38 -12.19 14.75
N PHE A 407 4.55 -12.74 13.85
CA PHE A 407 3.15 -13.08 14.15
C PHE A 407 2.99 -13.98 15.40
N ASP A 408 3.94 -14.86 15.67
CA ASP A 408 3.92 -15.80 16.80
C ASP A 408 4.11 -15.08 18.16
N ARG A 409 4.71 -13.88 18.18
CA ARG A 409 4.72 -12.97 19.35
C ARG A 409 3.40 -12.23 19.55
N HIS A 410 2.59 -12.11 18.49
CA HIS A 410 1.40 -11.27 18.42
C HIS A 410 0.11 -12.09 18.18
N PRO A 411 -0.26 -13.04 19.07
CA PRO A 411 -1.34 -14.00 18.84
C PRO A 411 -2.75 -13.39 18.75
N GLY A 412 -2.92 -12.12 19.12
CA GLY A 412 -4.17 -11.37 18.90
C GLY A 412 -4.35 -10.87 17.46
N ILE A 413 -3.30 -10.84 16.64
CA ILE A 413 -3.35 -10.34 15.27
C ILE A 413 -3.76 -11.45 14.30
N SER A 414 -4.68 -11.13 13.39
CA SER A 414 -5.11 -12.08 12.35
C SER A 414 -3.94 -12.40 11.42
N ARG A 415 -3.50 -13.67 11.41
CA ARG A 415 -2.45 -14.22 10.52
C ARG A 415 -2.79 -14.03 9.04
N THR A 416 -2.44 -12.85 8.54
CA THR A 416 -2.95 -12.33 7.27
C THR A 416 -1.94 -11.40 6.63
N LEU A 417 -1.58 -11.69 5.38
CA LEU A 417 -0.67 -10.86 4.60
C LEU A 417 -1.42 -10.08 3.50
N TYR A 418 -1.14 -8.78 3.42
CA TYR A 418 -1.76 -7.85 2.48
C TYR A 418 -0.75 -7.63 1.33
N LEU A 419 -0.91 -8.36 0.22
CA LEU A 419 0.00 -8.24 -0.92
C LEU A 419 -0.40 -7.01 -1.74
N VAL A 420 0.36 -5.92 -1.65
CA VAL A 420 -0.06 -4.58 -2.15
C VAL A 420 0.22 -4.34 -3.63
N ASP A 421 0.65 -5.38 -4.34
CA ASP A 421 0.82 -5.48 -5.79
C ASP A 421 -0.27 -4.73 -6.58
N GLU A 422 0.13 -3.93 -7.58
CA GLU A 422 -0.83 -3.25 -8.47
C GLU A 422 -1.50 -4.18 -9.49
N GLU A 423 -0.98 -5.40 -9.63
CA GLU A 423 -1.47 -6.49 -10.49
C GLU A 423 -0.71 -7.77 -10.13
N ILE A 424 -1.21 -8.56 -9.18
CA ILE A 424 -0.45 -9.70 -8.65
C ILE A 424 -0.29 -10.87 -9.63
N ILE A 425 -1.24 -11.07 -10.55
CA ILE A 425 -1.24 -12.22 -11.47
C ILE A 425 -0.21 -11.99 -12.60
N GLY A 426 -0.13 -10.77 -13.11
CA GLY A 426 0.74 -10.42 -14.23
C GLY A 426 0.14 -10.76 -15.60
N ARG A 427 0.98 -10.94 -16.62
CA ARG A 427 0.59 -11.40 -17.96
C ARG A 427 1.74 -12.24 -18.55
N GLY A 428 1.41 -13.30 -19.28
CA GLY A 428 2.37 -14.28 -19.80
C GLY A 428 2.06 -15.69 -19.28
N ASP A 429 2.77 -16.69 -19.79
CA ASP A 429 2.45 -18.11 -19.54
C ASP A 429 2.87 -18.52 -18.11
N ASP A 430 3.98 -17.97 -17.60
CA ASP A 430 4.45 -18.15 -16.21
C ASP A 430 3.51 -17.56 -15.14
N ALA A 431 2.48 -16.79 -15.53
CA ALA A 431 1.60 -16.10 -14.59
C ALA A 431 0.88 -17.06 -13.62
N VAL A 432 0.43 -18.22 -14.11
CA VAL A 432 -0.27 -19.24 -13.30
C VAL A 432 0.70 -20.03 -12.42
N PRO A 433 1.80 -20.61 -12.93
CA PRO A 433 2.84 -21.21 -12.09
C PRO A 433 3.32 -20.28 -10.97
N ARG A 434 3.58 -18.99 -11.28
CA ARG A 434 4.06 -18.02 -10.29
C ARG A 434 3.04 -17.77 -9.17
N ILE A 435 1.77 -17.44 -9.48
CA ILE A 435 0.80 -17.15 -8.42
C ILE A 435 0.47 -18.40 -7.58
N ARG A 436 0.49 -19.59 -8.18
CA ARG A 436 0.34 -20.87 -7.46
C ARG A 436 1.49 -21.11 -6.48
N ALA A 437 2.73 -20.82 -6.88
CA ALA A 437 3.89 -20.92 -5.98
C ALA A 437 3.79 -19.93 -4.81
N ILE A 438 3.38 -18.68 -5.07
CA ILE A 438 3.15 -17.65 -4.05
C ILE A 438 2.06 -18.09 -3.05
N ALA A 439 0.91 -18.56 -3.56
CA ALA A 439 -0.19 -19.03 -2.71
C ALA A 439 0.18 -20.28 -1.91
N ALA A 440 0.97 -21.20 -2.47
CA ALA A 440 1.49 -22.36 -1.76
C ALA A 440 2.46 -21.98 -0.63
N ALA A 441 3.38 -21.03 -0.86
CA ALA A 441 4.30 -20.54 0.18
C ALA A 441 3.54 -19.85 1.34
N LEU A 442 2.51 -19.07 1.02
CA LEU A 442 1.64 -18.43 2.03
C LEU A 442 0.84 -19.46 2.84
N GLN A 443 0.29 -20.49 2.16
CA GLN A 443 -0.38 -21.61 2.81
C GLN A 443 0.57 -22.39 3.74
N ALA A 444 1.82 -22.64 3.31
CA ALA A 444 2.85 -23.31 4.10
C ALA A 444 3.28 -22.49 5.34
N ALA A 445 3.34 -21.16 5.23
CA ALA A 445 3.60 -20.25 6.35
C ALA A 445 2.41 -20.12 7.34
N GLY A 446 1.27 -20.76 7.06
CA GLY A 446 0.05 -20.64 7.84
C GLY A 446 -0.53 -19.22 7.79
N LEU A 447 -0.45 -18.57 6.62
CA LEU A 447 -0.94 -17.22 6.38
C LEU A 447 -2.08 -17.24 5.36
N SER A 448 -3.21 -16.67 5.72
CA SER A 448 -4.22 -16.29 4.73
C SER A 448 -3.81 -14.97 4.06
N TRP A 449 -4.29 -14.69 2.85
CA TRP A 449 -3.76 -13.55 2.08
C TRP A 449 -4.81 -12.82 1.25
N GLU A 450 -4.38 -11.70 0.67
CA GLU A 450 -5.15 -10.89 -0.26
C GLU A 450 -4.24 -10.20 -1.28
N SER A 451 -4.79 -9.78 -2.41
CA SER A 451 -4.17 -8.76 -3.27
C SER A 451 -5.17 -8.01 -4.16
N SER A 452 -4.66 -7.42 -5.24
CA SER A 452 -5.41 -6.79 -6.32
C SER A 452 -5.01 -7.34 -7.68
N CYS A 453 -5.99 -7.41 -8.58
CA CYS A 453 -5.73 -7.60 -10.00
C CYS A 453 -6.81 -6.93 -10.86
N ARG A 454 -6.58 -6.93 -12.17
CA ARG A 454 -7.60 -6.58 -13.14
C ARG A 454 -8.66 -7.68 -13.28
N ILE A 455 -9.86 -7.29 -13.72
CA ILE A 455 -11.00 -8.18 -13.96
C ILE A 455 -10.83 -9.06 -15.23
N ASP A 456 -9.92 -8.70 -16.15
CA ASP A 456 -9.55 -9.53 -17.31
C ASP A 456 -8.66 -10.74 -16.96
N GLN A 457 -8.30 -10.92 -15.68
CA GLN A 457 -7.68 -12.16 -15.18
C GLN A 457 -8.68 -13.30 -14.96
N VAL A 458 -9.97 -13.06 -15.27
CA VAL A 458 -11.07 -14.04 -15.12
C VAL A 458 -11.62 -14.44 -16.48
N VAL A 459 -12.06 -13.46 -17.28
CA VAL A 459 -12.66 -13.67 -18.60
C VAL A 459 -11.97 -12.78 -19.62
N ARG A 460 -11.67 -13.34 -20.80
CA ARG A 460 -11.09 -12.66 -21.95
C ARG A 460 -11.76 -13.12 -23.25
N PRO A 461 -12.39 -12.23 -24.03
CA PRO A 461 -12.99 -12.59 -25.32
C PRO A 461 -11.98 -13.00 -26.41
N ASP A 462 -10.69 -12.67 -26.24
CA ASP A 462 -9.60 -13.01 -27.18
C ASP A 462 -8.85 -14.31 -26.79
N ARG A 463 -9.46 -15.14 -25.95
CA ARG A 463 -8.94 -16.41 -25.47
C ARG A 463 -9.94 -17.55 -25.67
N ASP A 464 -9.43 -18.76 -25.78
CA ASP A 464 -10.21 -19.98 -25.89
C ASP A 464 -10.76 -20.46 -24.54
N ARG A 465 -11.66 -21.45 -24.61
CA ARG A 465 -12.30 -22.07 -23.46
C ARG A 465 -11.28 -22.70 -22.50
N ASP A 466 -10.21 -23.28 -23.01
CA ASP A 466 -9.19 -23.95 -22.19
C ASP A 466 -8.46 -22.94 -21.30
N TRP A 467 -8.19 -21.72 -21.80
CA TRP A 467 -7.71 -20.62 -20.97
C TRP A 467 -8.73 -20.21 -19.89
N HIS A 468 -10.03 -20.17 -20.19
CA HIS A 468 -11.07 -19.87 -19.18
C HIS A 468 -11.19 -20.98 -18.12
N LEU A 469 -11.03 -22.25 -18.49
CA LEU A 469 -10.97 -23.37 -17.54
C LEU A 469 -9.75 -23.27 -16.63
N GLU A 470 -8.57 -22.99 -17.20
CA GLU A 470 -7.34 -22.78 -16.43
C GLU A 470 -7.48 -21.60 -15.46
N ARG A 471 -8.11 -20.49 -15.88
CA ARG A 471 -8.46 -19.38 -14.99
C ARG A 471 -9.45 -19.79 -13.90
N ALA A 472 -10.52 -20.53 -14.24
CA ALA A 472 -11.52 -20.95 -13.27
C ALA A 472 -10.93 -21.88 -12.21
N GLN A 473 -10.07 -22.82 -12.60
CA GLN A 473 -9.37 -23.70 -11.69
C GLN A 473 -8.35 -22.93 -10.84
N LEU A 474 -7.57 -22.02 -11.43
CA LEU A 474 -6.72 -21.08 -10.67
C LEU A 474 -7.53 -20.38 -9.57
N TRP A 475 -8.68 -19.79 -9.90
CA TRP A 475 -9.48 -19.04 -8.93
C TRP A 475 -10.05 -19.90 -7.80
N ARG A 476 -10.32 -21.19 -8.03
CA ARG A 476 -10.63 -22.16 -6.95
C ARG A 476 -9.40 -22.43 -6.09
N ASP A 477 -8.29 -22.78 -6.72
CA ASP A 477 -7.08 -23.19 -6.01
C ASP A 477 -6.54 -22.07 -5.12
N LEU A 478 -6.61 -20.81 -5.55
CA LEU A 478 -6.24 -19.66 -4.69
C LEU A 478 -7.14 -19.55 -3.45
N VAL A 479 -8.45 -19.83 -3.56
CA VAL A 479 -9.38 -19.83 -2.41
C VAL A 479 -9.06 -20.98 -1.44
N GLU A 480 -8.76 -22.16 -1.96
CA GLU A 480 -8.31 -23.31 -1.16
C GLU A 480 -6.93 -23.04 -0.50
N GLN A 481 -6.06 -22.29 -1.18
CA GLN A 481 -4.77 -21.79 -0.70
C GLN A 481 -4.89 -20.47 0.10
N GLY A 482 -6.03 -20.20 0.72
CA GLY A 482 -6.15 -19.16 1.75
C GLY A 482 -6.32 -17.72 1.26
N LEU A 483 -6.70 -17.50 0.00
CA LEU A 483 -7.14 -16.20 -0.51
C LEU A 483 -8.40 -15.74 0.26
N ARG A 484 -8.24 -15.03 1.39
CA ARG A 484 -9.36 -14.55 2.20
C ARG A 484 -10.06 -13.32 1.59
N ARG A 485 -9.48 -12.69 0.54
CA ARG A 485 -10.19 -11.87 -0.48
C ARG A 485 -9.33 -11.63 -1.74
N MET A 486 -9.94 -11.09 -2.80
CA MET A 486 -9.29 -10.38 -3.92
C MET A 486 -10.11 -9.12 -4.24
N LEU A 487 -9.48 -8.04 -4.69
CA LEU A 487 -10.18 -6.91 -5.30
C LEU A 487 -9.90 -6.84 -6.80
N PHE A 488 -10.97 -6.59 -7.56
CA PHE A 488 -10.95 -6.48 -9.01
C PHE A 488 -11.22 -5.05 -9.45
N GLY A 489 -10.32 -4.53 -10.28
CA GLY A 489 -10.49 -3.25 -10.96
C GLY A 489 -11.55 -3.33 -12.06
N VAL A 490 -12.83 -3.14 -11.73
CA VAL A 490 -13.94 -3.04 -12.71
C VAL A 490 -14.03 -1.62 -13.26
N GLU A 491 -14.08 -0.62 -12.37
CA GLU A 491 -14.20 0.82 -12.62
C GLU A 491 -15.49 1.30 -13.31
N SER A 492 -16.04 0.55 -14.28
CA SER A 492 -17.34 0.85 -14.87
C SER A 492 -18.00 -0.41 -15.45
N GLY A 493 -19.33 -0.33 -15.65
CA GLY A 493 -20.16 -1.28 -16.38
C GLY A 493 -20.69 -0.71 -17.71
N VAL A 494 -20.11 0.38 -18.21
CA VAL A 494 -20.51 1.04 -19.47
C VAL A 494 -19.30 1.08 -20.42
N SER A 495 -19.40 0.47 -21.60
CA SER A 495 -18.25 0.24 -22.48
C SER A 495 -17.58 1.55 -22.96
N SER A 496 -18.35 2.59 -23.28
CA SER A 496 -17.83 3.92 -23.65
C SER A 496 -17.03 4.60 -22.53
N ILE A 497 -17.38 4.35 -21.26
CA ILE A 497 -16.60 4.79 -20.10
C ILE A 497 -15.33 3.93 -19.97
N LEU A 498 -15.43 2.61 -20.14
CA LEU A 498 -14.28 1.69 -20.07
C LEU A 498 -13.21 1.98 -21.14
N GLU A 499 -13.62 2.29 -22.37
CA GLU A 499 -12.76 2.76 -23.47
C GLU A 499 -12.05 4.05 -23.07
N ARG A 500 -12.80 5.05 -22.58
CA ARG A 500 -12.29 6.36 -22.13
C ARG A 500 -11.35 6.25 -20.93
N PHE A 501 -11.59 5.29 -20.04
CA PHE A 501 -10.72 4.90 -18.93
C PHE A 501 -9.50 4.06 -19.38
N ASN A 502 -9.40 3.71 -20.67
CA ASN A 502 -8.42 2.79 -21.25
C ASN A 502 -8.29 1.50 -20.43
N LYS A 503 -9.44 0.87 -20.15
CA LYS A 503 -9.52 -0.29 -19.25
C LYS A 503 -9.15 -1.62 -19.90
N ASP A 504 -9.20 -1.73 -21.23
CA ASP A 504 -8.93 -3.00 -21.93
C ASP A 504 -9.94 -4.08 -21.48
N THR A 505 -11.23 -3.70 -21.38
CA THR A 505 -12.38 -4.52 -20.92
C THR A 505 -13.73 -3.97 -21.44
N THR A 506 -14.75 -4.80 -21.63
CA THR A 506 -16.15 -4.38 -21.96
C THR A 506 -17.13 -4.56 -20.79
N SER A 507 -18.35 -4.00 -20.92
CA SER A 507 -19.45 -4.23 -19.95
C SER A 507 -19.78 -5.71 -19.78
N ASP A 508 -19.90 -6.45 -20.89
CA ASP A 508 -20.27 -7.87 -20.87
C ASP A 508 -19.14 -8.75 -20.33
N GLN A 509 -17.89 -8.45 -20.67
CA GLN A 509 -16.73 -9.11 -20.07
C GLN A 509 -16.68 -8.91 -18.56
N ASN A 510 -16.97 -7.70 -18.07
CA ASN A 510 -17.07 -7.43 -16.65
C ASN A 510 -18.24 -8.22 -16.02
N ALA A 511 -19.40 -8.28 -16.68
CA ALA A 511 -20.56 -9.03 -16.22
C ALA A 511 -20.26 -10.54 -16.09
N LEU A 512 -19.70 -11.16 -17.14
CA LEU A 512 -19.28 -12.56 -17.13
C LEU A 512 -18.24 -12.83 -16.05
N ALA A 513 -17.23 -11.99 -15.91
CA ALA A 513 -16.22 -12.14 -14.87
C ALA A 513 -16.80 -12.07 -13.45
N ILE A 514 -17.77 -11.17 -13.17
CA ILE A 514 -18.45 -11.08 -11.87
C ILE A 514 -19.29 -12.34 -11.61
N ARG A 515 -19.99 -12.88 -12.62
CA ARG A 515 -20.72 -14.15 -12.53
C ARG A 515 -19.77 -15.32 -12.25
N THR A 516 -18.69 -15.46 -13.01
CA THR A 516 -17.66 -16.50 -12.83
C THR A 516 -17.06 -16.46 -11.43
N LEU A 517 -16.58 -15.29 -10.97
CA LEU A 517 -16.02 -15.13 -9.63
C LEU A 517 -17.02 -15.52 -8.52
N SER A 518 -18.28 -15.11 -8.66
CA SER A 518 -19.30 -15.39 -7.64
C SER A 518 -19.79 -16.84 -7.64
N ALA A 519 -19.91 -17.48 -8.81
CA ALA A 519 -20.18 -18.93 -8.92
C ALA A 519 -19.00 -19.79 -8.40
N LEU A 520 -17.75 -19.39 -8.65
CA LEU A 520 -16.57 -20.04 -8.09
C LEU A 520 -16.39 -19.79 -6.57
N GLY A 521 -17.22 -18.92 -5.98
CA GLY A 521 -17.14 -18.58 -4.55
C GLY A 521 -15.95 -17.71 -4.18
N VAL A 522 -15.34 -17.01 -5.14
CA VAL A 522 -14.19 -16.14 -4.89
C VAL A 522 -14.61 -14.97 -4.00
N PRO A 523 -13.94 -14.72 -2.88
CA PRO A 523 -14.21 -13.56 -2.05
C PRO A 523 -13.78 -12.28 -2.76
N THR A 524 -14.75 -11.50 -3.25
CA THR A 524 -14.50 -10.32 -4.10
C THR A 524 -14.70 -8.99 -3.39
N ARG A 525 -13.99 -7.95 -3.85
CA ARG A 525 -14.48 -6.57 -3.89
C ARG A 525 -14.27 -5.97 -5.27
N TYR A 526 -15.07 -4.95 -5.59
CA TYR A 526 -14.97 -4.23 -6.86
C TYR A 526 -14.70 -2.73 -6.60
N THR A 527 -13.84 -2.11 -7.39
CA THR A 527 -13.82 -0.65 -7.56
C THR A 527 -14.77 -0.24 -8.67
N TYR A 528 -15.42 0.91 -8.50
CA TYR A 528 -16.35 1.48 -9.48
C TYR A 528 -16.29 3.01 -9.35
N ILE A 529 -16.25 3.71 -10.49
CA ILE A 529 -16.29 5.17 -10.59
C ILE A 529 -17.66 5.53 -11.17
N THR A 530 -18.49 6.18 -10.36
CA THR A 530 -19.90 6.51 -10.68
C THR A 530 -20.01 7.80 -11.50
N PHE A 531 -19.15 8.78 -11.24
CA PHE A 531 -19.18 10.09 -11.93
C PHE A 531 -17.88 10.35 -12.70
N ASP A 532 -17.98 10.45 -14.02
CA ASP A 532 -16.92 10.80 -14.97
C ASP A 532 -17.14 12.24 -15.48
N HIS A 533 -16.12 13.09 -15.42
CA HIS A 533 -16.17 14.51 -15.82
C HIS A 533 -16.62 14.74 -17.27
N LEU A 534 -16.51 13.74 -18.13
CA LEU A 534 -16.83 13.81 -19.55
C LEU A 534 -18.14 13.06 -19.89
N MET A 535 -18.79 12.42 -18.93
CA MET A 535 -19.99 11.61 -19.19
C MET A 535 -21.23 12.46 -19.48
N ASP A 536 -22.19 11.86 -20.16
CA ASP A 536 -23.55 12.37 -20.32
C ASP A 536 -24.55 11.65 -19.38
N ALA A 537 -25.83 12.01 -19.50
CA ALA A 537 -26.89 11.47 -18.65
C ALA A 537 -27.23 10.00 -18.98
N ASP A 538 -27.08 9.58 -20.24
CA ASP A 538 -27.37 8.21 -20.67
C ASP A 538 -26.27 7.27 -20.14
N GLU A 539 -25.01 7.71 -20.16
CA GLU A 539 -23.89 7.01 -19.52
C GLU A 539 -24.04 6.90 -17.98
N LEU A 540 -24.66 7.89 -17.33
CA LEU A 540 -24.95 7.85 -15.90
C LEU A 540 -26.15 6.93 -15.58
N ALA A 541 -27.19 6.95 -16.40
CA ALA A 541 -28.33 6.03 -16.29
C ALA A 541 -27.90 4.56 -16.54
N ALA A 542 -27.09 4.31 -17.57
CA ALA A 542 -26.49 2.99 -17.81
C ALA A 542 -25.56 2.54 -16.67
N THR A 543 -24.83 3.48 -16.06
CA THR A 543 -24.01 3.23 -14.87
C THR A 543 -24.86 2.80 -13.68
N HIS A 544 -25.94 3.52 -13.38
CA HIS A 544 -26.89 3.15 -12.31
C HIS A 544 -27.55 1.80 -12.59
N ALA A 545 -28.04 1.57 -13.82
CA ALA A 545 -28.65 0.31 -14.22
C ALA A 545 -27.70 -0.88 -14.02
N PHE A 546 -26.42 -0.76 -14.43
CA PHE A 546 -25.42 -1.80 -14.19
C PHE A 546 -25.16 -2.03 -12.70
N GLN A 547 -25.07 -0.96 -11.90
CA GLN A 547 -24.94 -1.07 -10.43
C GLN A 547 -26.16 -1.76 -9.78
N GLY A 548 -27.36 -1.60 -10.36
CA GLY A 548 -28.60 -2.22 -9.92
C GLY A 548 -28.78 -3.70 -10.28
N ARG A 549 -28.04 -4.23 -11.26
CA ARG A 549 -28.19 -5.60 -11.78
C ARG A 549 -28.12 -6.67 -10.69
N THR A 550 -29.12 -7.55 -10.64
CA THR A 550 -29.19 -8.71 -9.74
C THR A 550 -28.64 -10.00 -10.34
N ASP A 551 -28.48 -10.05 -11.66
CA ASP A 551 -28.03 -11.21 -12.45
C ASP A 551 -26.50 -11.39 -12.50
N LEU A 552 -25.76 -10.50 -11.82
CA LEU A 552 -24.31 -10.53 -11.76
C LEU A 552 -23.77 -11.33 -10.56
N LEU A 553 -24.45 -11.26 -9.42
CA LEU A 553 -24.01 -11.91 -8.18
C LEU A 553 -24.68 -13.28 -8.05
N LEU A 554 -23.99 -14.32 -8.50
CA LEU A 554 -24.40 -15.72 -8.34
C LEU A 554 -24.06 -16.23 -6.93
N ARG A 555 -24.76 -17.27 -6.48
CA ARG A 555 -24.39 -18.01 -5.26
C ARG A 555 -23.15 -18.87 -5.55
N PRO A 556 -22.29 -19.16 -4.56
CA PRO A 556 -21.20 -20.12 -4.74
C PRO A 556 -21.73 -21.52 -5.14
N LEU A 557 -21.10 -22.14 -6.14
CA LEU A 557 -21.43 -23.44 -6.70
C LEU A 557 -20.26 -24.45 -6.58
N PRO A 558 -19.72 -24.70 -5.37
CA PRO A 558 -18.57 -25.61 -5.18
C PRO A 558 -18.89 -27.09 -5.47
N HIS A 559 -20.15 -27.41 -5.77
CA HIS A 559 -20.61 -28.75 -6.14
C HIS A 559 -20.61 -29.00 -7.66
N LEU A 560 -20.37 -27.96 -8.47
CA LEU A 560 -20.20 -28.07 -9.92
C LEU A 560 -18.72 -28.14 -10.29
N SER A 561 -18.41 -28.63 -11.48
CA SER A 561 -17.07 -28.55 -12.07
C SER A 561 -16.72 -27.11 -12.50
N VAL A 562 -15.50 -26.89 -13.00
CA VAL A 562 -15.15 -25.58 -13.59
C VAL A 562 -15.74 -25.42 -14.99
N GLU A 563 -15.86 -26.52 -15.72
CA GLU A 563 -16.53 -26.62 -17.03
C GLU A 563 -18.01 -26.25 -16.92
N GLU A 564 -18.75 -26.87 -15.99
CA GLU A 564 -20.19 -26.57 -15.78
C GLU A 564 -20.45 -25.10 -15.43
N ILE A 565 -19.51 -24.44 -14.75
CA ILE A 565 -19.61 -23.01 -14.46
C ILE A 565 -19.24 -22.17 -15.69
N ILE A 566 -18.13 -22.45 -16.37
CA ILE A 566 -17.68 -21.67 -17.54
C ILE A 566 -18.67 -21.78 -18.71
N ASP A 567 -19.27 -22.95 -18.93
CA ASP A 567 -20.31 -23.14 -19.95
C ASP A 567 -21.66 -22.53 -19.53
N GLY A 568 -21.92 -22.40 -18.22
CA GLY A 568 -23.19 -21.89 -17.67
C GLY A 568 -23.27 -20.37 -17.44
N ILE A 569 -22.16 -19.67 -17.21
CA ILE A 569 -22.19 -18.25 -16.79
C ILE A 569 -22.69 -17.24 -17.84
N ASP A 570 -22.92 -17.66 -19.09
CA ASP A 570 -23.60 -16.87 -20.11
C ASP A 570 -25.03 -17.37 -20.43
N ASP A 571 -25.42 -18.57 -19.97
CA ASP A 571 -26.80 -19.07 -20.13
C ASP A 571 -27.77 -18.32 -19.20
N PRO A 572 -28.81 -17.65 -19.73
CA PRO A 572 -29.84 -17.01 -18.92
C PRO A 572 -30.57 -17.96 -17.96
N GLN A 573 -30.71 -19.26 -18.26
CA GLN A 573 -31.40 -20.20 -17.38
C GLN A 573 -30.54 -20.56 -16.16
N PHE A 574 -29.27 -20.92 -16.35
CA PHE A 574 -28.27 -21.12 -15.31
C PHE A 574 -28.15 -19.88 -14.41
N VAL A 575 -28.01 -18.68 -15.00
CA VAL A 575 -27.93 -17.40 -14.27
C VAL A 575 -29.20 -17.16 -13.45
N ALA A 576 -30.39 -17.36 -14.02
CA ALA A 576 -31.65 -17.20 -13.30
C ALA A 576 -31.84 -18.21 -12.16
N ALA A 577 -31.33 -19.44 -12.31
CA ALA A 577 -31.40 -20.50 -11.31
C ALA A 577 -30.39 -20.33 -10.16
N HIS A 578 -29.34 -19.50 -10.34
CA HIS A 578 -28.20 -19.41 -9.43
C HIS A 578 -27.91 -17.99 -8.89
N GLN A 579 -28.54 -16.94 -9.41
CA GLN A 579 -28.45 -15.57 -8.87
C GLN A 579 -28.85 -15.49 -7.38
N THR A 580 -28.21 -14.58 -6.65
CA THR A 580 -28.51 -14.29 -5.23
C THR A 580 -29.70 -13.35 -5.03
N GLY A 581 -30.23 -12.75 -6.10
CA GLY A 581 -31.23 -11.67 -6.03
C GLY A 581 -30.67 -10.34 -5.47
N ARG A 582 -29.38 -10.28 -5.12
CA ARG A 582 -28.73 -9.05 -4.64
C ARG A 582 -28.20 -8.22 -5.81
N ALA A 583 -28.47 -6.93 -5.79
CA ALA A 583 -27.89 -5.98 -6.74
C ALA A 583 -26.36 -5.87 -6.59
N PHE A 584 -25.68 -5.67 -7.72
CA PHE A 584 -24.23 -5.60 -7.83
C PHE A 584 -23.59 -4.53 -6.93
N TYR A 585 -24.25 -3.38 -6.70
CA TYR A 585 -23.77 -2.34 -5.79
C TYR A 585 -23.45 -2.84 -4.38
N THR A 586 -24.05 -3.96 -3.94
CA THR A 586 -23.75 -4.54 -2.63
C THR A 586 -22.32 -5.10 -2.54
N GLY A 587 -21.66 -5.40 -3.66
CA GLY A 587 -20.26 -5.84 -3.77
C GLY A 587 -19.24 -4.74 -4.13
N ILE A 588 -19.71 -3.54 -4.52
CA ILE A 588 -18.84 -2.39 -4.79
C ILE A 588 -18.21 -1.90 -3.48
N SER A 589 -16.95 -1.44 -3.51
CA SER A 589 -16.20 -1.07 -2.30
C SER A 589 -16.67 0.25 -1.68
N TYR A 590 -16.97 1.24 -2.55
CA TYR A 590 -17.45 2.58 -2.26
C TYR A 590 -18.42 3.01 -3.36
N MET A 591 -19.55 3.58 -2.98
CA MET A 591 -20.57 4.09 -3.89
C MET A 591 -20.35 5.57 -4.20
N LEU A 592 -21.03 6.09 -5.25
CA LEU A 592 -21.07 7.52 -5.58
C LEU A 592 -19.70 8.15 -5.89
N VAL A 593 -18.69 7.34 -6.20
CA VAL A 593 -17.30 7.77 -6.42
C VAL A 593 -17.18 8.63 -7.67
N SER A 594 -16.52 9.78 -7.56
CA SER A 594 -16.16 10.63 -8.71
C SER A 594 -14.74 10.36 -9.17
N MET A 595 -14.49 10.48 -10.47
CA MET A 595 -13.16 10.44 -11.06
C MET A 595 -12.30 11.60 -10.53
N GLU A 596 -11.11 11.33 -10.03
CA GLU A 596 -10.17 12.39 -9.66
C GLU A 596 -9.17 12.68 -10.79
N CYS A 597 -9.12 13.92 -11.26
CA CYS A 597 -8.24 14.38 -12.35
C CYS A 597 -6.77 14.51 -11.88
N LEU A 598 -6.11 13.38 -11.64
CA LEU A 598 -4.72 13.30 -11.16
C LEU A 598 -3.72 13.91 -12.15
N SER A 599 -2.69 14.58 -11.61
CA SER A 599 -1.61 15.19 -12.39
C SER A 599 -0.83 14.13 -13.16
N GLY A 600 -0.56 14.41 -14.45
CA GLY A 600 0.13 13.51 -15.37
C GLY A 600 -0.73 12.39 -15.99
N ALA A 601 -1.97 12.18 -15.53
CA ALA A 601 -2.86 11.17 -16.12
C ALA A 601 -3.30 11.53 -17.56
N ALA A 602 -3.59 10.51 -18.38
CA ALA A 602 -4.07 10.71 -19.75
C ALA A 602 -5.53 11.21 -19.77
N TYR A 603 -6.36 10.70 -18.86
CA TYR A 603 -7.73 11.17 -18.65
C TYR A 603 -7.78 12.67 -18.35
N THR A 604 -6.93 13.16 -17.42
CA THR A 604 -6.81 14.59 -17.09
C THR A 604 -6.45 15.44 -18.32
N ARG A 605 -5.66 14.93 -19.27
CA ARG A 605 -5.39 15.62 -20.53
C ARG A 605 -6.60 15.70 -21.45
N ALA A 606 -7.47 14.69 -21.46
CA ALA A 606 -8.74 14.74 -22.20
C ALA A 606 -9.71 15.78 -21.60
N VAL A 607 -9.81 15.83 -20.27
CA VAL A 607 -10.58 16.86 -19.54
C VAL A 607 -10.02 18.27 -19.78
N GLN A 608 -8.70 18.42 -19.80
CA GLN A 608 -8.03 19.68 -20.14
C GLN A 608 -8.29 20.10 -21.60
N ALA A 609 -8.27 19.16 -22.55
CA ALA A 609 -8.57 19.42 -23.96
C ALA A 609 -10.03 19.84 -24.21
N ARG A 610 -10.95 19.50 -23.30
CA ARG A 610 -12.34 19.99 -23.28
C ARG A 610 -12.50 21.33 -22.54
N GLY A 611 -11.44 21.90 -21.98
CA GLY A 611 -11.48 23.17 -21.24
C GLY A 611 -12.14 23.08 -19.86
N LEU A 612 -12.31 21.88 -19.30
CA LEU A 612 -13.05 21.65 -18.05
C LEU A 612 -12.16 21.72 -16.78
N THR A 613 -10.84 21.66 -16.92
CA THR A 613 -9.90 21.82 -15.79
C THR A 613 -9.92 23.23 -15.19
N ARG A 614 -9.74 23.32 -13.88
CA ARG A 614 -9.73 24.54 -13.06
C ARG A 614 -8.44 24.59 -12.24
N THR A 615 -8.53 24.90 -10.94
CA THR A 615 -7.40 25.08 -10.02
C THR A 615 -6.58 23.79 -9.87
N ALA A 616 -5.26 23.89 -9.99
CA ALA A 616 -4.36 22.80 -9.62
C ALA A 616 -4.30 22.65 -8.08
N ARG A 617 -4.27 21.41 -7.58
CA ARG A 617 -4.13 21.08 -6.16
C ARG A 617 -2.85 20.24 -5.97
N PRO A 618 -1.68 20.88 -5.78
CA PRO A 618 -0.42 20.15 -5.57
C PRO A 618 -0.47 19.25 -4.34
N SER A 619 -1.05 19.71 -3.23
CA SER A 619 -1.31 18.94 -2.00
C SER A 619 -1.87 17.54 -2.26
N MET A 620 -2.84 17.47 -3.16
CA MET A 620 -3.55 16.25 -3.55
C MET A 620 -3.05 15.65 -4.88
N GLY A 621 -1.95 16.16 -5.45
CA GLY A 621 -1.36 15.65 -6.69
C GLY A 621 -2.31 15.65 -7.89
N ARG A 622 -3.28 16.58 -7.94
CA ARG A 622 -4.41 16.59 -8.89
C ARG A 622 -4.75 17.99 -9.43
N VAL A 623 -5.72 18.06 -10.32
CA VAL A 623 -6.34 19.31 -10.79
C VAL A 623 -7.85 19.21 -10.57
N ASP A 624 -8.48 20.26 -10.05
CA ASP A 624 -9.94 20.31 -9.96
C ASP A 624 -10.53 20.44 -11.38
N ALA A 625 -11.69 19.83 -11.63
CA ALA A 625 -12.36 19.93 -12.92
C ALA A 625 -13.89 20.01 -12.78
N GLU A 626 -14.52 20.69 -13.73
CA GLU A 626 -15.96 20.69 -13.91
C GLU A 626 -16.41 19.45 -14.70
N PHE A 627 -17.72 19.21 -14.74
CA PHE A 627 -18.34 18.16 -15.54
C PHE A 627 -18.87 18.75 -16.85
N ALA A 628 -18.85 17.97 -17.93
CA ALA A 628 -19.42 18.34 -19.22
C ALA A 628 -20.93 18.61 -19.12
N ASP A 629 -21.65 17.80 -18.34
CA ASP A 629 -23.01 18.09 -17.88
C ASP A 629 -22.98 18.72 -16.47
N TRP A 630 -23.47 19.96 -16.36
CA TRP A 630 -23.52 20.71 -15.12
C TRP A 630 -24.43 20.06 -14.05
N ARG A 631 -25.47 19.31 -14.47
CA ARG A 631 -26.41 18.58 -13.60
C ARG A 631 -25.70 17.40 -12.94
N ILE A 632 -24.88 16.69 -13.71
CA ILE A 632 -24.01 15.60 -13.19
C ILE A 632 -22.95 16.18 -12.26
N GLY A 633 -22.38 17.34 -12.57
CA GLY A 633 -21.47 18.05 -11.65
C GLY A 633 -22.15 18.45 -10.32
N ALA A 634 -23.42 18.88 -10.36
CA ALA A 634 -24.19 19.14 -9.15
C ALA A 634 -24.45 17.85 -8.35
N CYS A 635 -24.83 16.75 -9.00
CA CYS A 635 -25.03 15.44 -8.35
C CYS A 635 -23.72 14.93 -7.73
N SER A 636 -22.62 14.94 -8.47
CA SER A 636 -21.27 14.57 -8.01
C SER A 636 -20.81 15.38 -6.78
N HIS A 637 -21.22 16.64 -6.65
CA HIS A 637 -20.90 17.45 -5.47
C HIS A 637 -21.64 16.96 -4.22
N HIS A 638 -22.95 16.68 -4.34
CA HIS A 638 -23.76 16.17 -3.22
C HIS A 638 -23.43 14.70 -2.91
N ALA A 639 -23.03 13.92 -3.90
CA ALA A 639 -22.42 12.61 -3.72
C ALA A 639 -21.17 12.65 -2.83
N GLN A 640 -20.26 13.61 -3.04
CA GLN A 640 -19.10 13.77 -2.16
C GLN A 640 -19.51 14.23 -0.74
N LEU A 641 -20.51 15.11 -0.60
CA LEU A 641 -21.07 15.47 0.71
C LEU A 641 -21.67 14.25 1.44
N TRP A 642 -22.35 13.35 0.72
CA TRP A 642 -22.89 12.10 1.25
C TRP A 642 -21.78 11.13 1.71
N ILE A 643 -20.76 10.94 0.87
CA ILE A 643 -19.57 10.14 1.21
C ILE A 643 -18.90 10.70 2.46
N ASP A 644 -18.59 12.00 2.47
CA ASP A 644 -17.87 12.67 3.55
C ASP A 644 -18.65 12.61 4.88
N ARG A 645 -19.99 12.73 4.84
CA ARG A 645 -20.88 12.63 6.02
C ARG A 645 -20.86 11.25 6.69
N SER A 646 -20.47 10.19 5.97
CA SER A 646 -20.45 8.80 6.45
C SER A 646 -19.07 8.12 6.39
N PHE A 647 -18.05 8.81 5.89
CA PHE A 647 -16.73 8.25 5.61
C PHE A 647 -16.09 7.58 6.82
N ALA A 648 -16.05 8.26 7.97
CA ALA A 648 -15.42 7.73 9.17
C ALA A 648 -16.12 6.46 9.70
N LEU A 649 -17.45 6.39 9.67
CA LEU A 649 -18.19 5.22 10.14
C LEU A 649 -17.99 4.01 9.20
N ASP A 650 -18.00 4.22 7.88
CA ASP A 650 -17.67 3.16 6.91
C ASP A 650 -16.19 2.73 7.01
N TYR A 651 -15.26 3.68 7.23
CA TYR A 651 -13.83 3.39 7.39
C TYR A 651 -13.55 2.61 8.67
N THR A 652 -14.19 2.96 9.79
CA THR A 652 -14.09 2.22 11.06
C THR A 652 -14.63 0.81 10.90
N ALA A 653 -15.84 0.64 10.35
CA ALA A 653 -16.38 -0.69 10.08
C ALA A 653 -15.48 -1.51 9.13
N LYS A 654 -14.90 -0.88 8.10
CA LYS A 654 -13.93 -1.47 7.15
C LYS A 654 -12.59 -1.84 7.79
N SER A 655 -12.18 -1.11 8.82
CA SER A 655 -10.93 -1.36 9.55
C SER A 655 -11.11 -2.51 10.54
N LEU A 656 -12.27 -2.60 11.18
CA LEU A 656 -12.66 -3.75 11.98
C LEU A 656 -12.92 -5.01 11.11
N GLU A 657 -13.47 -4.88 9.89
CA GLU A 657 -13.63 -5.97 8.89
C GLU A 657 -12.30 -6.70 8.55
N LYS A 658 -11.15 -6.06 8.76
CA LYS A 658 -9.83 -6.59 8.40
C LYS A 658 -9.26 -7.55 9.45
N ILE A 659 -9.31 -7.10 10.70
CA ILE A 659 -8.73 -7.78 11.87
C ILE A 659 -9.68 -8.84 12.44
N LEU A 660 -10.99 -8.66 12.29
CA LEU A 660 -12.01 -9.62 12.75
C LEU A 660 -12.27 -10.73 11.73
N ASN A 661 -12.84 -11.84 12.21
CA ASN A 661 -13.15 -13.03 11.43
C ASN A 661 -14.55 -13.59 11.78
N GLY A 662 -15.21 -14.25 10.82
CA GLY A 662 -16.54 -14.83 11.01
C GLY A 662 -17.64 -13.82 11.36
N GLN A 663 -18.62 -14.24 12.17
CA GLN A 663 -19.87 -13.51 12.43
C GLN A 663 -19.72 -12.02 12.80
N PRO A 664 -18.79 -11.57 13.66
CA PRO A 664 -18.62 -10.14 13.95
C PRO A 664 -18.22 -9.34 12.71
N ARG A 665 -17.38 -9.93 11.86
CA ARG A 665 -16.96 -9.36 10.57
C ARG A 665 -18.11 -9.33 9.56
N ASP A 666 -18.97 -10.35 9.53
CA ASP A 666 -20.15 -10.38 8.66
C ASP A 666 -21.22 -9.36 9.09
N LEU A 667 -21.39 -9.11 10.40
CA LEU A 667 -22.28 -8.08 10.94
C LEU A 667 -21.79 -6.67 10.56
N LEU A 668 -20.48 -6.41 10.68
CA LEU A 668 -19.86 -5.18 10.17
C LEU A 668 -20.02 -5.04 8.65
N HIS A 669 -19.83 -6.12 7.90
CA HIS A 669 -20.04 -6.12 6.46
C HIS A 669 -21.47 -5.72 6.11
N GLN A 670 -22.47 -6.25 6.83
CA GLN A 670 -23.87 -5.92 6.63
C GLN A 670 -24.17 -4.45 6.96
N ALA A 671 -23.59 -3.89 8.03
CA ALA A 671 -23.70 -2.46 8.32
C ALA A 671 -23.14 -1.59 7.17
N ARG A 672 -22.02 -2.00 6.56
CA ARG A 672 -21.50 -1.34 5.36
C ARG A 672 -22.38 -1.56 4.12
N VAL A 673 -23.04 -2.71 3.96
CA VAL A 673 -24.04 -2.93 2.90
C VAL A 673 -25.21 -1.94 3.05
N THR A 674 -25.66 -1.66 4.27
CA THR A 674 -26.72 -0.67 4.53
C THR A 674 -26.33 0.74 4.06
N ILE A 675 -25.09 1.18 4.31
CA ILE A 675 -24.57 2.46 3.80
C ILE A 675 -24.51 2.47 2.25
N ARG A 676 -24.09 1.35 1.62
CA ARG A 676 -24.03 1.24 0.15
C ARG A 676 -25.41 1.23 -0.51
N HIS A 677 -26.40 0.58 0.11
CA HIS A 677 -27.79 0.62 -0.35
C HIS A 677 -28.34 2.05 -0.32
N ALA A 678 -28.14 2.76 0.78
CA ALA A 678 -28.57 4.16 0.91
C ALA A 678 -27.91 5.08 -0.13
N ALA A 679 -26.61 4.90 -0.38
CA ALA A 679 -25.91 5.62 -1.45
C ALA A 679 -26.46 5.30 -2.86
N TYR A 680 -27.00 4.10 -3.10
CA TYR A 680 -27.68 3.77 -4.35
C TYR A 680 -29.09 4.40 -4.46
N VAL A 681 -29.82 4.53 -3.35
CA VAL A 681 -31.07 5.30 -3.29
C VAL A 681 -30.80 6.77 -3.64
N VAL A 682 -29.76 7.38 -3.06
CA VAL A 682 -29.31 8.74 -3.42
C VAL A 682 -28.98 8.86 -4.92
N LEU A 683 -28.30 7.88 -5.53
CA LEU A 683 -28.04 7.88 -6.98
C LEU A 683 -29.32 7.80 -7.82
N THR A 684 -30.30 7.04 -7.36
CA THR A 684 -31.60 6.86 -8.03
C THR A 684 -32.38 8.18 -8.05
N GLU A 685 -32.47 8.86 -6.92
CA GLU A 685 -33.14 10.17 -6.82
C GLU A 685 -32.35 11.29 -7.53
N MET A 686 -31.01 11.20 -7.59
CA MET A 686 -30.19 12.10 -8.41
C MET A 686 -30.55 12.01 -9.89
N LEU A 687 -30.67 10.80 -10.44
CA LEU A 687 -31.12 10.59 -11.83
C LEU A 687 -32.55 11.09 -12.04
N ALA A 688 -33.47 10.72 -11.15
CA ALA A 688 -34.86 11.17 -11.20
C ALA A 688 -35.00 12.70 -11.04
N LEU A 689 -33.98 13.41 -10.56
CA LEU A 689 -33.88 14.88 -10.60
C LEU A 689 -33.25 15.40 -11.90
N ILE A 690 -32.19 14.79 -12.44
CA ILE A 690 -31.51 15.22 -13.67
C ILE A 690 -32.50 15.41 -14.83
N ASP A 691 -33.44 14.49 -15.01
CA ASP A 691 -34.48 14.52 -16.06
C ASP A 691 -35.42 15.73 -15.97
N ARG A 692 -35.48 16.41 -14.82
CA ARG A 692 -36.36 17.56 -14.57
C ARG A 692 -35.70 18.91 -14.94
N TYR A 693 -34.45 18.90 -15.40
CA TYR A 693 -33.67 20.11 -15.73
C TYR A 693 -33.02 20.01 -17.10
N SER A 694 -32.98 21.13 -17.82
CA SER A 694 -32.31 21.20 -19.13
C SER A 694 -30.79 21.02 -19.01
N ALA A 695 -30.21 20.26 -19.94
CA ALA A 695 -28.77 20.21 -20.13
C ALA A 695 -28.20 21.51 -20.74
N GLN A 696 -29.03 22.28 -21.45
CA GLN A 696 -28.65 23.57 -22.00
C GLN A 696 -28.44 24.59 -20.86
N SER A 697 -27.51 25.54 -21.05
CA SER A 697 -26.87 26.33 -19.99
C SER A 697 -27.81 26.83 -18.88
N ALA A 698 -27.60 26.35 -17.65
CA ALA A 698 -28.45 26.67 -16.51
C ALA A 698 -28.54 28.17 -16.21
N GLY A 699 -29.76 28.67 -16.03
CA GLY A 699 -29.98 29.88 -15.27
C GLY A 699 -29.53 29.71 -13.82
N ARG A 700 -28.96 30.75 -13.19
CA ARG A 700 -28.55 30.73 -11.77
C ARG A 700 -29.65 30.21 -10.84
N THR A 701 -30.91 30.54 -11.15
CA THR A 701 -32.10 30.09 -10.42
C THR A 701 -32.34 28.58 -10.53
N GLU A 702 -32.15 28.00 -11.71
CA GLU A 702 -32.33 26.55 -11.94
C GLU A 702 -31.24 25.76 -11.22
N ALA A 703 -29.99 26.21 -11.33
CA ALA A 703 -28.86 25.60 -10.62
C ALA A 703 -29.06 25.64 -9.10
N LEU A 704 -29.56 26.76 -8.54
CA LEU A 704 -29.91 26.86 -7.12
C LEU A 704 -31.07 25.92 -6.75
N ARG A 705 -32.10 25.80 -7.60
CA ARG A 705 -33.23 24.88 -7.38
C ARG A 705 -32.79 23.41 -7.40
N LEU A 706 -31.90 23.02 -8.32
CA LEU A 706 -31.35 21.65 -8.34
C LEU A 706 -30.55 21.37 -7.07
N LYS A 707 -29.70 22.30 -6.62
CA LYS A 707 -28.96 22.15 -5.35
C LYS A 707 -29.89 21.97 -4.14
N GLY A 708 -30.94 22.78 -4.04
CA GLY A 708 -31.95 22.65 -2.96
C GLY A 708 -32.65 21.28 -2.97
N ASN A 709 -33.04 20.80 -4.15
CA ASN A 709 -33.65 19.48 -4.29
C ASN A 709 -32.67 18.33 -3.98
N LEU A 710 -31.42 18.44 -4.41
CA LEU A 710 -30.36 17.46 -4.09
C LEU A 710 -30.07 17.41 -2.59
N GLN A 711 -30.07 18.56 -1.90
CA GLN A 711 -29.94 18.59 -0.45
C GLN A 711 -31.14 17.92 0.24
N ALA A 712 -32.37 18.15 -0.22
CA ALA A 712 -33.56 17.51 0.34
C ALA A 712 -33.55 15.98 0.18
N VAL A 713 -33.02 15.45 -0.93
CA VAL A 713 -32.78 14.00 -1.13
C VAL A 713 -31.78 13.48 -0.09
N LEU A 714 -30.66 14.19 0.08
CA LEU A 714 -29.62 13.88 1.07
C LEU A 714 -30.16 13.88 2.52
N ASP A 715 -30.94 14.91 2.89
CA ASP A 715 -31.53 15.07 4.22
C ASP A 715 -32.53 13.95 4.53
N GLY A 716 -33.41 13.60 3.57
CA GLY A 716 -34.39 12.52 3.72
C GLY A 716 -33.74 11.14 3.85
N GLU A 717 -32.83 10.79 2.95
CA GLU A 717 -32.19 9.48 2.94
C GLU A 717 -31.17 9.32 4.10
N LEU A 718 -30.66 10.41 4.68
CA LEU A 718 -29.87 10.36 5.93
C LEU A 718 -30.74 10.00 7.15
N ALA A 719 -31.98 10.50 7.23
CA ALA A 719 -32.91 10.14 8.31
C ALA A 719 -33.30 8.65 8.24
N GLU A 720 -33.61 8.18 7.04
CA GLU A 720 -33.90 6.77 6.73
C GLU A 720 -32.68 5.86 7.00
N LEU A 721 -31.48 6.25 6.57
CA LEU A 721 -30.24 5.55 6.89
C LEU A 721 -29.98 5.52 8.41
N THR A 722 -30.28 6.59 9.15
CA THR A 722 -30.08 6.64 10.61
C THR A 722 -30.90 5.56 11.33
N THR A 723 -32.17 5.40 10.94
CA THR A 723 -33.06 4.34 11.45
C THR A 723 -32.53 2.95 11.12
N ARG A 724 -32.05 2.72 9.88
CA ARG A 724 -31.47 1.42 9.47
C ARG A 724 -30.15 1.13 10.18
N MET A 725 -29.29 2.14 10.36
CA MET A 725 -27.99 2.01 11.02
C MET A 725 -28.13 1.68 12.51
N ALA A 726 -29.14 2.23 13.20
CA ALA A 726 -29.42 1.88 14.59
C ALA A 726 -29.63 0.36 14.76
N THR A 727 -30.41 -0.26 13.87
CA THR A 727 -30.68 -1.70 13.91
C THR A 727 -29.42 -2.54 13.68
N VAL A 728 -28.63 -2.25 12.63
CA VAL A 728 -27.43 -3.05 12.31
C VAL A 728 -26.27 -2.83 13.27
N VAL A 729 -26.10 -1.62 13.81
CA VAL A 729 -25.07 -1.34 14.84
C VAL A 729 -25.44 -2.00 16.17
N ASN A 730 -26.70 -1.91 16.62
CA ASN A 730 -27.14 -2.60 17.84
C ASN A 730 -27.06 -4.13 17.72
N ALA A 731 -27.19 -4.69 16.51
CA ALA A 731 -26.95 -6.11 16.26
C ALA A 731 -25.45 -6.49 16.19
N ALA A 732 -24.58 -5.56 15.80
CA ALA A 732 -23.14 -5.78 15.71
C ALA A 732 -22.43 -5.67 17.07
N LEU A 733 -22.74 -4.64 17.87
CA LEU A 733 -22.02 -4.33 19.11
C LEU A 733 -21.86 -5.52 20.08
N PRO A 734 -22.88 -6.36 20.36
CA PRO A 734 -22.74 -7.49 21.29
C PRO A 734 -21.89 -8.66 20.76
N ALA A 735 -21.49 -8.63 19.49
CA ALA A 735 -20.63 -9.63 18.87
C ALA A 735 -19.17 -9.17 18.71
N LEU A 736 -18.86 -7.89 18.99
CA LEU A 736 -17.53 -7.33 18.89
C LEU A 736 -16.75 -7.49 20.21
N PRO A 737 -15.43 -7.73 20.16
CA PRO A 737 -14.53 -7.49 21.30
C PRO A 737 -14.66 -6.06 21.85
N ASP A 738 -14.32 -5.86 23.13
CA ASP A 738 -14.63 -4.60 23.85
C ASP A 738 -14.00 -3.34 23.23
N ASP A 739 -12.78 -3.46 22.68
CA ASP A 739 -12.08 -2.39 21.95
C ASP A 739 -12.80 -2.03 20.64
N ALA A 740 -13.12 -3.04 19.84
CA ALA A 740 -13.84 -2.89 18.57
C ALA A 740 -15.29 -2.39 18.80
N GLN A 741 -15.91 -2.81 19.90
CA GLN A 741 -17.22 -2.34 20.35
C GLN A 741 -17.15 -0.87 20.75
N ALA A 742 -16.17 -0.47 21.57
CA ALA A 742 -15.98 0.91 21.99
C ALA A 742 -15.71 1.85 20.79
N LEU A 743 -14.84 1.44 19.87
CA LEU A 743 -14.52 2.20 18.66
C LEU A 743 -15.74 2.38 17.75
N LEU A 744 -16.46 1.29 17.42
CA LEU A 744 -17.67 1.38 16.59
C LEU A 744 -18.76 2.23 17.27
N LYS A 745 -18.94 2.08 18.59
CA LYS A 745 -19.93 2.83 19.37
C LYS A 745 -19.61 4.32 19.37
N ALA A 746 -18.36 4.70 19.64
CA ALA A 746 -17.93 6.10 19.64
C ALA A 746 -18.12 6.76 18.26
N GLU A 747 -17.77 6.06 17.19
CA GLU A 747 -17.95 6.57 15.82
C GLU A 747 -19.41 6.62 15.38
N TYR A 748 -20.24 5.66 15.77
CA TYR A 748 -21.68 5.73 15.52
C TYR A 748 -22.36 6.87 16.32
N GLU A 749 -21.96 7.05 17.58
CA GLU A 749 -22.39 8.16 18.44
C GLU A 749 -21.98 9.53 17.89
N ARG A 750 -20.78 9.64 17.29
CA ARG A 750 -20.31 10.82 16.56
C ARG A 750 -21.08 11.04 15.25
N TRP A 751 -21.33 9.97 14.50
CA TRP A 751 -22.02 10.01 13.21
C TRP A 751 -23.51 10.39 13.33
N ARG A 752 -24.21 9.96 14.39
CA ARG A 752 -25.63 10.28 14.58
C ARG A 752 -25.91 11.74 14.98
N GLN A 753 -24.90 12.51 15.36
CA GLN A 753 -25.10 13.92 15.76
C GLN A 753 -25.57 14.78 14.57
N PRO A 754 -26.42 15.80 14.80
CA PRO A 754 -26.72 16.80 13.79
C PRO A 754 -25.43 17.50 13.34
N GLN A 755 -25.12 17.44 12.04
CA GLN A 755 -23.98 18.10 11.42
C GLN A 755 -24.41 18.65 10.06
N PRO A 756 -24.00 19.88 9.67
CA PRO A 756 -24.27 20.40 8.34
C PRO A 756 -23.51 19.60 7.27
N TRP A 757 -24.05 19.56 6.06
CA TRP A 757 -23.34 19.02 4.90
C TRP A 757 -22.06 19.82 4.65
N ARG A 758 -20.92 19.16 4.82
CA ARG A 758 -19.58 19.73 4.64
C ARG A 758 -18.67 18.72 3.95
N LEU A 759 -17.81 19.19 3.06
CA LEU A 759 -16.69 18.40 2.57
C LEU A 759 -15.61 18.39 3.65
N ILE A 760 -15.00 17.25 3.94
CA ILE A 760 -13.96 17.11 4.99
C ILE A 760 -12.79 18.06 4.67
N ASN A 761 -12.38 18.14 3.41
CA ASN A 761 -11.27 18.97 2.94
C ASN A 761 -11.74 20.23 2.18
N ALA A 762 -12.85 20.86 2.61
CA ALA A 762 -13.29 22.16 2.05
C ALA A 762 -12.27 23.30 2.26
N ALA A 763 -11.38 23.15 3.26
CA ALA A 763 -10.51 24.21 3.77
C ALA A 763 -9.12 24.31 3.10
N GLU A 764 -8.80 23.48 2.10
CA GLU A 764 -7.54 23.59 1.32
C GLU A 764 -7.54 24.79 0.34
N ALA A 765 -7.80 25.99 0.87
CA ALA A 765 -7.24 27.22 0.33
C ALA A 765 -5.75 27.27 0.73
N CYS A 766 -4.91 26.58 -0.05
CA CYS A 766 -3.46 26.61 0.14
C CYS A 766 -2.97 28.07 0.17
N GLY A 767 -2.13 28.40 1.15
CA GLY A 767 -1.31 29.61 1.11
C GLY A 767 -0.47 29.65 -0.18
N THR A 768 -0.23 30.85 -0.68
CA THR A 768 0.48 31.15 -1.95
C THR A 768 1.97 30.82 -1.92
#